data_AF-A0A0A2HWG4-F1
#
_entry.id   AF-A0A0A2HWG4-F1
#
_cell.length_a   1.000
_cell.length_b   1.000
_cell.length_c   1.000
_cell.angle_alpha   90.00
_cell.angle_beta   90.00
_cell.angle_gamma   90.00
#
_symmetry.space_group_name_H-M   'P 1'
#
loop_
_entity.id
_entity.type
_entity.pdbx_description
1 polymer ?
#
loop_
_entity_poly.entity_id
_entity_poly.type
_entity_poly.pdbx_seq_one_letter_code
_entity_poly.pdbx_strand_id
1 'polypeptide(L)'
;MEPKLLSIRGARMHNLKNISVDLPRNQLVVFTGLSGSGKSTLAFDTLYAEGQRRYVESLSTYARQFLGQMDKPDVDALEGLSPAVSIEQKTTSKNPRSTVGTVTEIYDYLRLLFARCSRPHCPHCGNEIVAQSVEDMVDILLDLEEGTKILLLAPLVVDKKGRHDQVLERVRKEGFVRVRIDGTIAEVAESPELEKNRRHTIEVVIDRIVIRKSIRRRLSDSVETAVKLAGGYLLVHFVDQGRDQLFSEHAACHTCSISLPPPSTQLFSFNNPQGACPECGGLGVKQFFDAALVVPDESKSIVEGAIAPWGWRKDTSYTGQILAAVADHYGFSLEIPFGKLPAKVQKIILYGSGREDIRFQYRNERRTTTDERRFEGVIPQLDRRFLETQSNMIREELGKYMNEQLCPSCRGTRLRAEALAYRIGNWSIHGLVCQSIAQLLVELPMLPFASREWKIGEPILKEIVDRLAFLGNVGLGYLSLERRAGTLSGGEAQRIRLASQIGSRLAGVLYILDEPSIGLHQRDNRKLIDTLQELRDLGNTVIVVEHDTDTILAADHVLDMGPGAGVHGGEVVYNGSVSGLLQEERSVTGAYLSGRRRIVVPPQRRPVRIDKNTGLKVKNASVNNLQSIDAVFPIGVLTCVTGVSGSGKSSLVIETLYRLTKKGLERRKDTVELDGATLSGLNSIDKIVDIDQSPIGRTPRSNPATYTGVFTPIRELFGRLPESRARGYTASRFSFNVKGGRCETCEGDGEIRIAMHFLPDVYVLCEKCMGKRYNFETLDIAYRGRNIHQILAMTVEEALEFFKNIPAIKNRLQTLHDVGLSYITLGQSSVTLSGGEAQRVKLAKELSSRGTGRTLYILDEPTTGLHPADIQHLLNVLNRLVDQGNTVIVIEHNLDVIKTADWIIDVGPEGGAGGGRIVTCGRPESVADTPVSHTGRFLKQIL
;
A
#
# COMPACT_ATOMS: atom_id res chain seq x y z
N MET A 1 -10.86 13.41 41.98
CA MET A 1 -10.16 14.40 41.14
C MET A 1 -9.36 13.63 40.13
N GLU A 2 -9.48 13.95 38.84
CA GLU A 2 -8.58 13.36 37.85
C GLU A 2 -7.13 13.77 38.17
N PRO A 3 -6.16 12.86 38.03
CA PRO A 3 -4.75 13.19 38.19
C PRO A 3 -4.38 14.33 37.25
N LYS A 4 -3.69 15.36 37.73
CA LYS A 4 -3.20 16.46 36.88
C LYS A 4 -1.91 16.10 36.14
N LEU A 5 -1.20 15.08 36.63
CA LEU A 5 0.10 14.64 36.14
C LEU A 5 0.06 13.15 35.82
N LEU A 6 0.86 12.76 34.84
CA LEU A 6 1.31 11.40 34.56
C LEU A 6 2.69 11.25 35.20
N SER A 7 2.79 10.44 36.24
CA SER A 7 4.01 10.28 37.04
C SER A 7 4.70 8.96 36.71
N ILE A 8 5.93 9.05 36.22
CA ILE A 8 6.81 7.92 35.89
C ILE A 8 7.87 7.82 36.96
N ARG A 9 8.04 6.64 37.57
CA ARG A 9 9.07 6.39 38.59
C ARG A 9 9.89 5.16 38.22
N GLY A 10 11.20 5.36 38.15
CA GLY A 10 12.20 4.31 37.95
C GLY A 10 12.06 3.51 36.66
N ALA A 11 11.87 4.16 35.50
CA ALA A 11 11.84 3.46 34.22
C ALA A 11 13.25 3.04 33.78
N ARG A 12 13.42 1.75 33.46
CA ARG A 12 14.71 1.09 33.14
C ARG A 12 14.68 0.25 31.86
N MET A 13 13.61 0.36 31.08
CA MET A 13 13.52 -0.33 29.79
C MET A 13 14.70 0.05 28.88
N HIS A 14 15.28 -0.95 28.22
CA HIS A 14 16.44 -0.83 27.32
C HIS A 14 17.62 -0.02 27.90
N ASN A 15 17.80 1.22 27.46
CA ASN A 15 18.90 2.09 27.87
C ASN A 15 18.50 3.15 28.90
N LEU A 16 17.25 3.16 29.38
CA LEU A 16 16.78 4.14 30.37
C LEU A 16 17.50 3.95 31.72
N LYS A 17 18.02 5.04 32.27
CA LYS A 17 18.84 5.03 33.49
C LYS A 17 18.02 5.30 34.74
N ASN A 18 17.04 4.44 35.00
CA ASN A 18 16.16 4.53 36.17
C ASN A 18 15.46 5.89 36.31
N ILE A 19 14.90 6.38 35.19
CA ILE A 19 14.40 7.74 35.10
C ILE A 19 13.08 7.92 35.85
N SER A 20 12.91 9.10 36.46
CA SER A 20 11.66 9.52 37.10
C SER A 20 11.28 10.89 36.58
N VAL A 21 10.07 11.02 36.03
CA VAL A 21 9.61 12.25 35.39
C VAL A 21 8.10 12.42 35.56
N ASP A 22 7.67 13.67 35.71
CA ASP A 22 6.26 14.05 35.74
C ASP A 22 5.92 14.80 34.45
N LEU A 23 4.84 14.36 33.81
CA LEU A 23 4.33 14.93 32.56
C LEU A 23 2.93 15.51 32.80
N PRO A 24 2.60 16.68 32.23
CA PRO A 24 1.27 17.25 32.36
C PRO A 24 0.24 16.44 31.59
N ARG A 25 -0.95 16.25 32.19
CA ARG A 25 -2.10 15.68 31.48
C ARG A 25 -2.88 16.76 30.74
N ASN A 26 -3.59 16.34 29.70
CA ASN A 26 -4.42 17.19 28.82
C ASN A 26 -3.61 18.29 28.11
N GLN A 27 -2.36 17.98 27.80
CA GLN A 27 -1.42 18.86 27.10
C GLN A 27 -0.78 18.13 25.91
N LEU A 28 -0.28 18.91 24.97
CA LEU A 28 0.58 18.46 23.88
C LEU A 28 2.02 18.41 24.40
N VAL A 29 2.50 17.20 24.68
CA VAL A 29 3.84 16.94 25.20
C VAL A 29 4.71 16.40 24.07
N VAL A 30 5.85 17.04 23.81
CA VAL A 30 6.80 16.58 22.78
C VAL A 30 8.03 15.95 23.42
N PHE A 31 8.36 14.73 23.02
CA PHE A 31 9.60 14.05 23.38
C PHE A 31 10.62 14.28 22.26
N THR A 32 11.77 14.84 22.60
CA THR A 32 12.83 15.15 21.64
C THR A 32 14.20 14.70 22.14
N GLY A 33 15.24 14.84 21.32
CA GLY A 33 16.61 14.40 21.60
C GLY A 33 17.21 13.51 20.50
N LEU A 34 18.45 13.05 20.66
CA LEU A 34 19.20 12.35 19.60
C LEU A 34 18.62 10.97 19.21
N SER A 35 18.88 10.49 17.99
CA SER A 35 18.52 9.13 17.56
C SER A 35 19.08 8.11 18.57
N GLY A 36 18.25 7.22 19.12
CA GLY A 36 18.68 6.24 20.12
C GLY A 36 18.85 6.78 21.55
N SER A 37 18.39 8.00 21.87
CA SER A 37 18.49 8.56 23.22
C SER A 37 17.51 7.97 24.25
N GLY A 38 16.56 7.12 23.82
CA GLY A 38 15.58 6.46 24.69
C GLY A 38 14.14 7.02 24.57
N LYS A 39 13.87 7.94 23.64
CA LYS A 39 12.54 8.55 23.42
C LYS A 39 11.45 7.51 23.18
N SER A 40 11.63 6.67 22.15
CA SER A 40 10.66 5.64 21.76
C SER A 40 10.55 4.55 22.83
N THR A 41 11.63 4.27 23.55
CA THR A 41 11.60 3.34 24.70
C THR A 41 10.72 3.84 25.83
N LEU A 42 10.78 5.14 26.15
CA LEU A 42 9.90 5.72 27.15
C LEU A 42 8.46 5.83 26.64
N ALA A 43 8.27 6.30 25.42
CA ALA A 43 6.94 6.53 24.84
C ALA A 43 6.21 5.22 24.52
N PHE A 44 6.81 4.32 23.73
CA PHE A 44 6.14 3.12 23.22
C PHE A 44 6.37 1.90 24.10
N ASP A 45 7.64 1.58 24.41
CA ASP A 45 7.97 0.34 25.13
C ASP A 45 7.62 0.41 26.63
N THR A 46 7.40 1.62 27.15
CA THR A 46 7.02 1.85 28.56
C THR A 46 5.59 2.36 28.68
N LEU A 47 5.30 3.59 28.24
CA LEU A 47 4.00 4.24 28.47
C LEU A 47 2.86 3.59 27.67
N TYR A 48 3.03 3.42 26.36
CA TYR A 48 2.02 2.78 25.52
C TYR A 48 1.82 1.32 25.91
N ALA A 49 2.92 0.56 26.05
CA ALA A 49 2.87 -0.85 26.41
C ALA A 49 2.08 -1.07 27.72
N GLU A 50 2.37 -0.29 28.76
CA GLU A 50 1.65 -0.39 30.03
C GLU A 50 0.20 0.11 29.93
N GLY A 51 -0.05 1.20 29.20
CA GLY A 51 -1.39 1.78 29.03
C GLY A 51 -2.32 0.85 28.27
N GLN A 52 -1.83 0.20 27.21
CA GLN A 52 -2.55 -0.81 26.47
C GLN A 52 -2.76 -2.07 27.31
N ARG A 53 -1.72 -2.57 27.98
CA ARG A 53 -1.80 -3.78 28.81
C ARG A 53 -2.86 -3.64 29.91
N ARG A 54 -2.82 -2.55 30.70
CA ARG A 54 -3.79 -2.29 31.78
C ARG A 54 -5.22 -2.25 31.25
N TYR A 55 -5.43 -1.66 30.08
CA TYR A 55 -6.75 -1.61 29.45
C TYR A 55 -7.21 -2.99 28.98
N VAL A 56 -6.37 -3.74 28.25
CA VAL A 56 -6.77 -5.05 27.70
C VAL A 56 -6.95 -6.10 28.81
N GLU A 57 -6.17 -6.05 29.90
CA GLU A 57 -6.34 -6.89 31.09
C GLU A 57 -7.69 -6.71 31.80
N SER A 58 -8.39 -5.60 31.52
CA SER A 58 -9.73 -5.32 32.03
C SER A 58 -10.85 -5.88 31.16
N LEU A 59 -10.58 -6.25 29.90
CA LEU A 59 -11.62 -6.68 28.95
C LEU A 59 -12.17 -8.08 29.25
N SER A 60 -11.32 -9.02 29.68
CA SER A 60 -11.76 -10.37 30.06
C SER A 60 -10.75 -11.09 30.94
N THR A 61 -11.23 -12.08 31.69
CA THR A 61 -10.38 -13.00 32.48
C THR A 61 -9.45 -13.82 31.58
N TYR A 62 -9.93 -14.19 30.38
CA TYR A 62 -9.12 -14.86 29.36
C TYR A 62 -7.95 -13.98 28.90
N ALA A 63 -8.22 -12.73 28.48
CA ALA A 63 -7.17 -11.81 28.05
C ALA A 63 -6.12 -11.57 29.15
N ARG A 64 -6.55 -11.49 30.41
CA ARG A 64 -5.64 -11.34 31.57
C ARG A 64 -4.69 -12.53 31.73
N GLN A 65 -5.15 -13.76 31.53
CA GLN A 65 -4.31 -14.96 31.63
C GLN A 65 -3.23 -14.98 30.54
N PHE A 66 -3.56 -14.56 29.32
CA PHE A 66 -2.60 -14.49 28.21
C PHE A 66 -1.60 -13.34 28.38
N LEU A 67 -2.07 -12.15 28.74
CA LEU A 67 -1.21 -10.98 28.94
C LEU A 67 -0.28 -11.12 30.15
N GLY A 68 -0.67 -11.91 31.15
CA GLY A 68 0.19 -12.24 32.29
C GLY A 68 1.46 -13.03 31.92
N GLN A 69 1.51 -13.64 30.74
CA GLN A 69 2.70 -14.33 30.22
C GLN A 69 3.66 -13.40 29.46
N MET A 70 3.25 -12.15 29.19
CA MET A 70 4.12 -11.18 28.53
C MET A 70 5.06 -10.51 29.53
N ASP A 71 6.26 -10.20 29.08
CA ASP A 71 7.20 -9.40 29.86
C ASP A 71 6.61 -8.01 30.12
N LYS A 72 6.51 -7.64 31.39
CA LYS A 72 6.05 -6.30 31.79
C LYS A 72 7.17 -5.29 31.55
N PRO A 73 6.85 -4.03 31.18
CA PRO A 73 7.85 -2.97 31.14
C PRO A 73 8.56 -2.82 32.49
N ASP A 74 9.88 -2.68 32.48
CA ASP A 74 10.70 -2.47 33.67
C ASP A 74 10.56 -1.03 34.18
N VAL A 75 9.62 -0.83 35.09
CA VAL A 75 9.30 0.45 35.73
C VAL A 75 8.80 0.20 37.16
N ASP A 76 9.18 1.05 38.11
CA ASP A 76 8.77 0.88 39.53
C ASP A 76 7.30 1.25 39.72
N ALA A 77 6.89 2.42 39.23
CA ALA A 77 5.51 2.87 39.31
C ALA A 77 5.14 3.79 38.13
N LEU A 78 3.90 3.62 37.67
CA LEU A 78 3.24 4.47 36.68
C LEU A 78 1.86 4.87 37.21
N GLU A 79 1.73 6.14 37.58
CA GLU A 79 0.51 6.73 38.16
C GLU A 79 -0.10 7.75 37.20
N GLY A 80 -1.43 7.81 37.17
CA GLY A 80 -2.15 8.74 36.28
C GLY A 80 -2.12 8.34 34.80
N LEU A 81 -1.82 7.08 34.48
CA LEU A 81 -1.84 6.56 33.11
C LEU A 81 -3.29 6.35 32.62
N SER A 82 -3.57 6.84 31.42
CA SER A 82 -4.86 6.65 30.74
C SER A 82 -4.75 5.49 29.72
N PRO A 83 -5.87 4.94 29.23
CA PRO A 83 -5.84 4.01 28.10
C PRO A 83 -5.04 4.64 26.94
N ALA A 84 -4.06 3.90 26.44
CA ALA A 84 -3.10 4.42 25.47
C ALA A 84 -3.38 3.92 24.05
N VAL A 85 -3.24 4.80 23.07
CA VAL A 85 -3.36 4.49 21.64
C VAL A 85 -2.08 4.95 20.94
N SER A 86 -1.37 4.02 20.30
CA SER A 86 -0.20 4.36 19.48
C SER A 86 -0.57 4.64 18.03
N ILE A 87 0.04 5.68 17.46
CA ILE A 87 -0.01 6.01 16.03
C ILE A 87 1.43 5.97 15.50
N GLU A 88 1.89 4.75 15.22
CA GLU A 88 3.22 4.43 14.69
C GLU A 88 3.21 4.30 13.15
N GLN A 89 4.41 4.32 12.56
CA GLN A 89 4.64 4.13 11.13
C GLN A 89 4.59 2.66 10.66
N LYS A 90 4.20 1.73 11.54
CA LYS A 90 4.15 0.31 11.19
C LYS A 90 3.24 0.13 9.97
N THR A 91 3.81 -0.46 8.92
CA THR A 91 3.17 -0.59 7.61
C THR A 91 1.76 -1.16 7.75
N THR A 92 0.79 -0.47 7.15
CA THR A 92 -0.57 -0.97 6.98
C THR A 92 -0.55 -2.37 6.37
N SER A 93 -1.51 -3.19 6.79
CA SER A 93 -1.69 -4.54 6.26
C SER A 93 -1.64 -4.52 4.73
N LYS A 94 -0.70 -5.27 4.13
CA LYS A 94 -0.55 -5.43 2.68
C LYS A 94 -1.66 -6.29 2.05
N ASN A 95 -2.80 -6.42 2.72
CA ASN A 95 -3.93 -7.16 2.20
C ASN A 95 -4.41 -6.46 0.91
N PRO A 96 -4.39 -7.14 -0.25
CA PRO A 96 -4.78 -6.55 -1.53
C PRO A 96 -6.24 -6.09 -1.57
N ARG A 97 -7.08 -6.57 -0.63
CA ARG A 97 -8.48 -6.15 -0.48
C ARG A 97 -8.66 -4.87 0.32
N SER A 98 -7.63 -4.37 0.99
CA SER A 98 -7.75 -3.14 1.80
C SER A 98 -7.52 -1.89 0.95
N THR A 99 -8.39 -0.90 1.08
CA THR A 99 -8.29 0.43 0.44
C THR A 99 -8.32 1.54 1.49
N VAL A 100 -7.99 2.77 1.09
CA VAL A 100 -8.16 3.96 1.94
C VAL A 100 -9.59 4.05 2.48
N GLY A 101 -10.59 3.81 1.62
CA GLY A 101 -12.00 3.82 2.02
C GLY A 101 -12.37 2.76 3.06
N THR A 102 -11.77 1.57 3.02
CA THR A 102 -12.04 0.52 4.03
C THR A 102 -11.30 0.77 5.33
N VAL A 103 -10.06 1.29 5.28
CA VAL A 103 -9.28 1.59 6.50
C VAL A 103 -9.89 2.75 7.28
N THR A 104 -10.51 3.70 6.59
CA THR A 104 -11.15 4.88 7.18
C THR A 104 -12.63 4.66 7.54
N GLU A 105 -13.18 3.48 7.22
CA GLU A 105 -14.60 3.13 7.33
C GLU A 105 -15.54 3.99 6.47
N ILE A 106 -15.02 4.97 5.71
CA ILE A 106 -15.81 5.83 4.81
C ILE A 106 -16.53 4.98 3.77
N TYR A 107 -15.89 3.93 3.26
CA TYR A 107 -16.53 3.00 2.34
C TYR A 107 -17.74 2.31 2.99
N ASP A 108 -17.68 2.00 4.28
CA ASP A 108 -18.79 1.34 4.98
C ASP A 108 -20.01 2.25 5.09
N TYR A 109 -19.79 3.54 5.39
CA TYR A 109 -20.85 4.56 5.35
C TYR A 109 -21.37 4.81 3.93
N LEU A 110 -20.50 4.80 2.91
CA LEU A 110 -20.94 4.89 1.51
C LEU A 110 -21.83 3.71 1.13
N ARG A 111 -21.49 2.47 1.54
CA ARG A 111 -22.38 1.31 1.32
C ARG A 111 -23.72 1.49 2.00
N LEU A 112 -23.75 2.07 3.20
CA LEU A 112 -24.99 2.36 3.92
C LEU A 112 -25.82 3.44 3.20
N LEU A 113 -25.17 4.51 2.73
CA LEU A 113 -25.80 5.57 1.95
C LEU A 113 -26.44 5.01 0.67
N PHE A 114 -25.69 4.21 -0.10
CA PHE A 114 -26.20 3.56 -1.32
C PHE A 114 -27.32 2.57 -1.01
N ALA A 115 -27.20 1.76 0.04
CA ALA A 115 -28.25 0.81 0.42
C ALA A 115 -29.58 1.49 0.79
N ARG A 116 -29.56 2.77 1.20
CA ARG A 116 -30.76 3.50 1.62
C ARG A 116 -31.28 4.52 0.61
N CYS A 117 -30.41 5.14 -0.17
CA CYS A 117 -30.75 6.30 -0.99
C CYS A 117 -30.49 6.12 -2.49
N SER A 118 -29.92 4.98 -2.93
CA SER A 118 -29.65 4.76 -4.36
C SER A 118 -30.86 4.23 -5.11
N ARG A 119 -30.90 4.51 -6.41
CA ARG A 119 -31.91 4.05 -7.35
C ARG A 119 -31.32 3.04 -8.33
N PRO A 120 -31.97 1.90 -8.58
CA PRO A 120 -31.46 0.91 -9.51
C PRO A 120 -31.62 1.40 -10.95
N HIS A 121 -30.60 1.21 -11.77
CA HIS A 121 -30.64 1.47 -13.21
C HIS A 121 -30.28 0.18 -13.96
N CYS A 122 -30.85 -0.02 -15.13
CA CYS A 122 -30.53 -1.19 -15.94
C CYS A 122 -29.06 -1.13 -16.43
N PRO A 123 -28.24 -2.16 -16.19
CA PRO A 123 -26.85 -2.19 -16.68
C PRO A 123 -26.72 -2.14 -18.21
N HIS A 124 -27.78 -2.52 -18.95
CA HIS A 124 -27.75 -2.64 -20.40
C HIS A 124 -28.29 -1.40 -21.13
N CYS A 125 -29.46 -0.89 -20.73
CA CYS A 125 -30.06 0.29 -21.37
C CYS A 125 -29.94 1.59 -20.56
N GLY A 126 -29.53 1.53 -19.29
CA GLY A 126 -29.36 2.70 -18.42
C GLY A 126 -30.65 3.25 -17.81
N ASN A 127 -31.83 2.77 -18.19
CA ASN A 127 -33.11 3.24 -17.64
C ASN A 127 -33.25 2.90 -16.15
N GLU A 128 -33.86 3.80 -15.37
CA GLU A 128 -34.22 3.56 -13.97
C GLU A 128 -35.20 2.38 -13.87
N ILE A 129 -34.96 1.49 -12.91
CA ILE A 129 -35.81 0.34 -12.62
C ILE A 129 -36.64 0.71 -11.40
N VAL A 130 -37.95 0.77 -11.57
CA VAL A 130 -38.89 1.08 -10.48
C VAL A 130 -39.83 -0.10 -10.33
N ALA A 131 -39.90 -0.67 -9.12
CA ALA A 131 -40.98 -1.58 -8.76
C ALA A 131 -42.18 -0.73 -8.35
N GLN A 132 -43.34 -1.02 -8.94
CA GLN A 132 -44.57 -0.29 -8.68
C GLN A 132 -45.62 -1.29 -8.19
N SER A 133 -46.23 -1.02 -7.05
CA SER A 133 -47.40 -1.80 -6.64
C SER A 133 -48.58 -1.53 -7.58
N VAL A 134 -49.57 -2.42 -7.63
CA VAL A 134 -50.80 -2.18 -8.38
C VAL A 134 -51.44 -0.84 -7.98
N GLU A 135 -51.44 -0.48 -6.69
CA GLU A 135 -51.93 0.82 -6.22
C GLU A 135 -51.12 1.99 -6.79
N ASP A 136 -49.79 1.92 -6.81
CA ASP A 136 -48.95 2.97 -7.40
C ASP A 136 -49.23 3.14 -8.90
N MET A 137 -49.40 2.02 -9.63
CA MET A 137 -49.74 2.06 -11.06
C MET A 137 -51.10 2.75 -11.29
N VAL A 138 -52.08 2.44 -10.46
CA VAL A 138 -53.42 3.04 -10.53
C VAL A 138 -53.36 4.53 -10.21
N ASP A 139 -52.65 4.92 -9.16
CA ASP A 139 -52.51 6.33 -8.76
C ASP A 139 -51.79 7.15 -9.84
N ILE A 140 -50.70 6.65 -10.43
CA ILE A 140 -50.01 7.30 -11.56
C ILE A 140 -50.95 7.51 -12.75
N LEU A 141 -51.78 6.52 -13.07
CA LEU A 141 -52.73 6.61 -14.19
C LEU A 141 -53.91 7.54 -13.90
N LEU A 142 -54.30 7.71 -12.63
CA LEU A 142 -55.35 8.66 -12.22
C LEU A 142 -54.87 10.11 -12.17
N ASP A 143 -53.56 10.34 -12.01
CA ASP A 143 -52.94 11.66 -12.05
C ASP A 143 -52.83 12.24 -13.47
N LEU A 144 -53.13 11.45 -14.50
CA LEU A 144 -53.21 11.92 -15.88
C LEU A 144 -54.40 12.88 -16.10
N GLU A 145 -54.30 13.75 -17.11
CA GLU A 145 -55.38 14.68 -17.46
C GLU A 145 -56.70 13.97 -17.77
N GLU A 146 -57.81 14.49 -17.25
CA GLU A 146 -59.14 13.94 -17.51
C GLU A 146 -59.44 13.95 -19.02
N GLY A 147 -59.95 12.83 -19.54
CA GLY A 147 -60.20 12.64 -20.96
C GLY A 147 -59.10 11.89 -21.72
N THR A 148 -57.92 11.65 -21.11
CA THR A 148 -56.85 10.86 -21.71
C THR A 148 -57.33 9.44 -22.03
N LYS A 149 -57.13 8.98 -23.28
CA LYS A 149 -57.52 7.64 -23.74
C LYS A 149 -56.33 6.68 -23.64
N ILE A 150 -56.50 5.61 -22.86
CA ILE A 150 -55.48 4.58 -22.68
C ILE A 150 -56.02 3.18 -23.01
N LEU A 151 -55.14 2.33 -23.51
CA LEU A 151 -55.34 0.89 -23.67
C LEU A 151 -54.45 0.18 -22.65
N LEU A 152 -55.05 -0.64 -21.80
CA LEU A 152 -54.31 -1.51 -20.89
C LEU A 152 -54.03 -2.83 -21.61
N LEU A 153 -52.76 -3.19 -21.70
CA LEU A 153 -52.26 -4.34 -22.42
C LEU A 153 -51.46 -5.25 -21.47
N ALA A 154 -51.63 -6.56 -21.60
CA ALA A 154 -50.84 -7.56 -20.89
C ALA A 154 -49.82 -8.19 -21.86
N PRO A 155 -48.51 -7.86 -21.76
CA PRO A 155 -47.49 -8.38 -22.68
C PRO A 155 -47.16 -9.84 -22.36
N LEU A 156 -47.63 -10.78 -23.18
CA LEU A 156 -47.41 -12.21 -22.97
C LEU A 156 -46.14 -12.72 -23.65
N VAL A 157 -45.83 -12.17 -24.82
CA VAL A 157 -44.64 -12.54 -25.60
C VAL A 157 -43.97 -11.24 -26.06
N VAL A 158 -42.67 -11.11 -25.81
CA VAL A 158 -41.88 -9.95 -26.25
C VAL A 158 -40.68 -10.45 -27.05
N ASP A 159 -40.63 -10.10 -28.33
CA ASP A 159 -39.53 -10.39 -29.26
C ASP A 159 -39.03 -11.87 -29.25
N LYS A 160 -39.94 -12.85 -29.21
CA LYS A 160 -39.58 -14.29 -29.22
C LYS A 160 -39.93 -14.95 -30.55
N LYS A 161 -39.03 -15.83 -31.03
CA LYS A 161 -39.29 -16.68 -32.20
C LYS A 161 -40.30 -17.77 -31.88
N GLY A 162 -41.22 -18.03 -32.81
CA GLY A 162 -42.16 -19.15 -32.72
C GLY A 162 -43.56 -18.80 -33.19
N ARG A 163 -44.37 -19.84 -33.40
CA ARG A 163 -45.78 -19.69 -33.82
C ARG A 163 -46.69 -19.23 -32.66
N HIS A 164 -46.29 -19.49 -31.42
CA HIS A 164 -47.03 -19.13 -30.19
C HIS A 164 -48.51 -19.58 -30.15
N ASP A 165 -48.87 -20.62 -30.91
CA ASP A 165 -50.26 -21.12 -31.02
C ASP A 165 -50.88 -21.45 -29.64
N GLN A 166 -50.09 -22.04 -28.74
CA GLN A 166 -50.52 -22.34 -27.36
C GLN A 166 -50.85 -21.09 -26.54
N VAL A 167 -50.16 -19.98 -26.78
CA VAL A 167 -50.42 -18.71 -26.09
C VAL A 167 -51.74 -18.12 -26.59
N LEU A 168 -51.97 -18.12 -27.91
CA LEU A 168 -53.21 -17.62 -28.51
C LEU A 168 -54.43 -18.49 -28.11
N GLU A 169 -54.27 -19.82 -28.05
CA GLU A 169 -55.32 -20.71 -27.54
C GLU A 169 -55.63 -20.45 -26.07
N ARG A 170 -54.63 -20.19 -25.24
CA ARG A 170 -54.82 -19.85 -23.82
C ARG A 170 -55.61 -18.56 -23.67
N VAL A 171 -55.21 -17.52 -24.40
CA VAL A 171 -55.90 -16.21 -24.42
C VAL A 171 -57.37 -16.38 -24.86
N ARG A 172 -57.63 -17.23 -25.86
CA ARG A 172 -58.98 -17.56 -26.32
C ARG A 172 -59.80 -18.29 -25.26
N LYS A 173 -59.21 -19.29 -24.59
CA LYS A 173 -59.88 -20.06 -23.51
C LYS A 173 -60.21 -19.20 -22.28
N GLU A 174 -59.37 -18.21 -21.98
CA GLU A 174 -59.58 -17.26 -20.88
C GLU A 174 -60.60 -16.15 -21.25
N GLY A 175 -61.10 -16.13 -22.50
CA GLY A 175 -62.23 -15.28 -22.91
C GLY A 175 -61.85 -13.89 -23.46
N PHE A 176 -60.57 -13.63 -23.71
CA PHE A 176 -60.14 -12.35 -24.28
C PHE A 176 -60.45 -12.27 -25.79
N VAL A 177 -60.97 -11.12 -26.23
CA VAL A 177 -61.45 -10.92 -27.60
C VAL A 177 -60.38 -10.32 -28.51
N ARG A 178 -59.47 -9.49 -27.98
CA ARG A 178 -58.51 -8.70 -28.77
C ARG A 178 -57.08 -8.90 -28.30
N VAL A 179 -56.17 -8.98 -29.27
CA VAL A 179 -54.72 -9.04 -29.07
C VAL A 179 -54.03 -8.06 -30.00
N ARG A 180 -52.92 -7.48 -29.56
CA ARG A 180 -51.98 -6.75 -30.39
C ARG A 180 -50.82 -7.68 -30.71
N ILE A 181 -50.62 -7.94 -32.00
CA ILE A 181 -49.55 -8.79 -32.52
C ILE A 181 -48.70 -7.92 -33.44
N ASP A 182 -47.41 -7.81 -33.14
CA ASP A 182 -46.44 -7.02 -33.90
C ASP A 182 -46.90 -5.57 -34.20
N GLY A 183 -47.59 -4.96 -33.23
CA GLY A 183 -48.12 -3.60 -33.31
C GLY A 183 -49.52 -3.47 -33.93
N THR A 184 -50.05 -4.52 -34.55
CA THR A 184 -51.42 -4.56 -35.12
C THR A 184 -52.42 -5.21 -34.18
N ILE A 185 -53.53 -4.52 -33.90
CA ILE A 185 -54.63 -5.06 -33.07
C ILE A 185 -55.55 -5.91 -33.96
N ALA A 186 -55.76 -7.16 -33.56
CA ALA A 186 -56.64 -8.11 -34.23
C ALA A 186 -57.56 -8.80 -33.22
N GLU A 187 -58.66 -9.39 -33.70
CA GLU A 187 -59.47 -10.28 -32.89
C GLU A 187 -58.78 -11.63 -32.73
N VAL A 188 -58.86 -12.23 -31.54
CA VAL A 188 -58.21 -13.53 -31.26
C VAL A 188 -58.82 -14.65 -32.11
N ALA A 189 -60.06 -14.49 -32.58
CA ALA A 189 -60.70 -15.40 -33.53
C ALA A 189 -60.02 -15.40 -34.92
N GLU A 190 -59.53 -14.22 -35.34
CA GLU A 190 -59.00 -13.92 -36.67
C GLU A 190 -57.47 -13.69 -36.66
N SER A 191 -56.78 -14.10 -35.58
CA SER A 191 -55.34 -13.88 -35.45
C SER A 191 -54.56 -14.61 -36.55
N PRO A 192 -53.64 -13.93 -37.27
CA PRO A 192 -52.87 -14.55 -38.34
C PRO A 192 -51.96 -15.67 -37.83
N GLU A 193 -51.70 -16.69 -38.67
CA GLU A 193 -50.68 -17.69 -38.35
C GLU A 193 -49.29 -17.04 -38.30
N LEU A 194 -48.63 -17.14 -37.14
CA LEU A 194 -47.31 -16.55 -36.93
C LEU A 194 -46.21 -17.44 -37.51
N GLU A 195 -45.17 -16.80 -38.05
CA GLU A 195 -44.04 -17.50 -38.67
C GLU A 195 -43.07 -18.06 -37.61
N LYS A 196 -42.76 -19.35 -37.70
CA LYS A 196 -41.87 -20.02 -36.72
C LYS A 196 -40.48 -19.39 -36.58
N ASN A 197 -39.92 -18.83 -37.66
CA ASN A 197 -38.55 -18.32 -37.70
C ASN A 197 -38.42 -16.81 -37.45
N ARG A 198 -39.56 -16.10 -37.41
CA ARG A 198 -39.63 -14.66 -37.15
C ARG A 198 -39.87 -14.41 -35.67
N ARG A 199 -39.37 -13.29 -35.15
CA ARG A 199 -39.64 -12.86 -33.78
C ARG A 199 -40.96 -12.12 -33.75
N HIS A 200 -41.79 -12.43 -32.76
CA HIS A 200 -43.12 -11.87 -32.58
C HIS A 200 -43.28 -11.27 -31.19
N THR A 201 -44.12 -10.24 -31.09
CA THR A 201 -44.58 -9.63 -29.85
C THR A 201 -46.10 -9.73 -29.77
N ILE A 202 -46.63 -10.25 -28.66
CA ILE A 202 -48.05 -10.52 -28.44
C ILE A 202 -48.47 -9.90 -27.12
N GLU A 203 -49.38 -8.93 -27.18
CA GLU A 203 -49.98 -8.28 -26.01
C GLU A 203 -51.51 -8.42 -26.02
N VAL A 204 -52.10 -8.87 -24.91
CA VAL A 204 -53.56 -9.01 -24.79
C VAL A 204 -54.16 -7.66 -24.44
N VAL A 205 -55.24 -7.25 -25.11
CA VAL A 205 -55.97 -6.02 -24.76
C VAL A 205 -56.92 -6.32 -23.61
N ILE A 206 -56.66 -5.73 -22.45
CA ILE A 206 -57.43 -5.97 -21.21
C ILE A 206 -58.61 -5.02 -21.10
N ASP A 207 -58.37 -3.72 -21.21
CA ASP A 207 -59.44 -2.72 -21.17
C ASP A 207 -59.07 -1.47 -21.99
N ARG A 208 -60.09 -0.74 -22.44
CA ARG A 208 -59.99 0.57 -23.06
C ARG A 208 -60.65 1.59 -22.13
N ILE A 209 -59.84 2.49 -21.59
CA ILE A 209 -60.24 3.38 -20.52
C ILE A 209 -60.05 4.84 -20.95
N VAL A 210 -61.00 5.69 -20.54
CA VAL A 210 -60.88 7.15 -20.61
C VAL A 210 -60.73 7.66 -19.18
N ILE A 211 -59.61 8.34 -18.89
CA ILE A 211 -59.29 8.78 -17.53
C ILE A 211 -60.33 9.77 -17.01
N ARG A 212 -60.90 9.45 -15.85
CA ARG A 212 -61.85 10.25 -15.05
C ARG A 212 -61.62 9.96 -13.58
N LYS A 213 -61.87 10.90 -12.67
CA LYS A 213 -61.70 10.61 -11.22
C LYS A 213 -62.61 9.49 -10.68
N SER A 214 -63.77 9.26 -11.31
CA SER A 214 -64.75 8.25 -10.87
C SER A 214 -64.43 6.80 -11.26
N ILE A 215 -63.42 6.56 -12.10
CA ILE A 215 -63.14 5.21 -12.65
C ILE A 215 -62.10 4.40 -11.85
N ARG A 216 -61.65 4.87 -10.68
CA ARG A 216 -60.59 4.23 -9.87
C ARG A 216 -60.81 2.72 -9.68
N ARG A 217 -62.03 2.29 -9.32
CA ARG A 217 -62.34 0.87 -9.10
C ARG A 217 -62.16 0.02 -10.36
N ARG A 218 -62.70 0.49 -11.49
CA ARG A 218 -62.57 -0.21 -12.79
C ARG A 218 -61.10 -0.27 -13.23
N LEU A 219 -60.39 0.85 -13.11
CA LEU A 219 -58.98 0.92 -13.44
C LEU A 219 -58.14 -0.05 -12.60
N SER A 220 -58.39 -0.12 -11.29
CA SER A 220 -57.74 -1.07 -10.39
C SER A 220 -57.97 -2.53 -10.81
N ASP A 221 -59.23 -2.92 -11.04
CA ASP A 221 -59.57 -4.29 -11.45
C ASP A 221 -58.89 -4.68 -12.78
N SER A 222 -58.84 -3.74 -13.74
CA SER A 222 -58.18 -3.97 -15.04
C SER A 222 -56.66 -4.02 -14.94
N VAL A 223 -56.03 -3.17 -14.12
CA VAL A 223 -54.59 -3.19 -13.86
C VAL A 223 -54.21 -4.52 -13.18
N GLU A 224 -54.93 -4.93 -12.14
CA GLU A 224 -54.68 -6.19 -11.44
C GLU A 224 -54.81 -7.39 -12.38
N THR A 225 -55.83 -7.38 -13.25
CA THR A 225 -56.02 -8.42 -14.28
C THR A 225 -54.85 -8.47 -15.26
N ALA A 226 -54.41 -7.32 -15.77
CA ALA A 226 -53.30 -7.23 -16.72
C ALA A 226 -51.99 -7.74 -16.10
N VAL A 227 -51.69 -7.27 -14.89
CA VAL A 227 -50.49 -7.62 -14.13
C VAL A 227 -50.48 -9.11 -13.82
N LYS A 228 -51.59 -9.68 -13.33
CA LYS A 228 -51.70 -11.12 -13.04
C LYS A 228 -51.55 -11.99 -14.29
N LEU A 229 -52.10 -11.55 -15.42
CA LEU A 229 -52.04 -12.29 -16.67
C LEU A 229 -50.62 -12.32 -17.27
N ALA A 230 -49.91 -11.19 -17.24
CA ALA A 230 -48.55 -11.07 -17.76
C ALA A 230 -47.46 -11.39 -16.74
N GLY A 231 -47.80 -11.86 -15.53
CA GLY A 231 -46.83 -12.27 -14.52
C GLY A 231 -46.06 -11.11 -13.87
N GLY A 232 -46.75 -10.00 -13.60
CA GLY A 232 -46.21 -8.81 -12.93
C GLY A 232 -45.92 -7.62 -13.86
N TYR A 233 -46.49 -7.60 -15.07
CA TYR A 233 -46.26 -6.54 -16.06
C TYR A 233 -47.57 -5.95 -16.59
N LEU A 234 -47.60 -4.64 -16.80
CA LEU A 234 -48.70 -3.93 -17.45
C LEU A 234 -48.10 -3.02 -18.53
N LEU A 235 -48.62 -3.06 -19.75
CA LEU A 235 -48.25 -2.14 -20.81
C LEU A 235 -49.42 -1.19 -21.09
N VAL A 236 -49.21 0.11 -21.00
CA VAL A 236 -50.22 1.13 -21.24
C VAL A 236 -49.93 1.83 -22.55
N HIS A 237 -50.83 1.73 -23.51
CA HIS A 237 -50.73 2.45 -24.77
C HIS A 237 -51.59 3.72 -24.73
N PHE A 238 -50.95 4.87 -24.91
CA PHE A 238 -51.59 6.19 -24.97
C PHE A 238 -52.09 6.43 -26.40
N VAL A 239 -53.41 6.36 -26.61
CA VAL A 239 -54.01 6.37 -27.95
C VAL A 239 -53.74 7.67 -28.68
N ASP A 240 -53.83 8.81 -27.98
CA ASP A 240 -53.68 10.13 -28.60
C ASP A 240 -52.20 10.50 -28.86
N GLN A 241 -51.25 9.85 -28.17
CA GLN A 241 -49.80 10.12 -28.27
C GLN A 241 -49.03 9.05 -29.06
N GLY A 242 -49.65 7.91 -29.36
CA GLY A 242 -49.02 6.79 -30.05
C GLY A 242 -47.82 6.17 -29.31
N ARG A 243 -47.73 6.36 -27.99
CA ARG A 243 -46.62 5.85 -27.17
C ARG A 243 -47.07 4.77 -26.19
N ASP A 244 -46.17 3.85 -25.91
CA ASP A 244 -46.34 2.80 -24.91
C ASP A 244 -45.56 3.13 -23.63
N GLN A 245 -46.12 2.78 -22.48
CA GLN A 245 -45.48 2.90 -21.17
C GLN A 245 -45.68 1.59 -20.40
N LEU A 246 -44.59 0.90 -20.09
CA LEU A 246 -44.62 -0.34 -19.30
C LEU A 246 -44.52 -0.02 -17.80
N PHE A 247 -45.31 -0.73 -17.01
CA PHE A 247 -45.32 -0.77 -15.56
C PHE A 247 -44.98 -2.19 -15.12
N SER A 248 -44.33 -2.36 -13.96
CA SER A 248 -44.01 -3.69 -13.43
C SER A 248 -44.08 -3.75 -11.91
N GLU A 249 -44.63 -4.85 -11.39
CA GLU A 249 -44.56 -5.21 -9.98
C GLU A 249 -43.16 -5.66 -9.57
N HIS A 250 -42.37 -6.17 -10.52
CA HIS A 250 -41.01 -6.60 -10.28
C HIS A 250 -40.06 -5.42 -10.45
N ALA A 251 -39.00 -5.35 -9.64
CA ALA A 251 -37.86 -4.46 -9.89
C ALA A 251 -37.06 -4.95 -11.10
N ALA A 252 -37.66 -4.90 -12.29
CA ALA A 252 -37.09 -5.37 -13.55
C ALA A 252 -37.12 -4.28 -14.63
N CYS A 253 -36.05 -4.22 -15.43
CA CYS A 253 -35.96 -3.30 -16.55
C CYS A 253 -37.02 -3.61 -17.61
N HIS A 254 -37.80 -2.60 -17.99
CA HIS A 254 -38.87 -2.72 -18.97
C HIS A 254 -38.41 -3.14 -20.38
N THR A 255 -37.19 -2.78 -20.77
CA THR A 255 -36.66 -3.05 -22.12
C THR A 255 -35.83 -4.33 -22.18
N CYS A 256 -35.14 -4.67 -21.09
CA CYS A 256 -34.16 -5.76 -21.08
C CYS A 256 -34.56 -6.94 -20.19
N SER A 257 -35.66 -6.83 -19.45
CA SER A 257 -36.15 -7.83 -18.49
C SER A 257 -35.12 -8.26 -17.43
N ILE A 258 -34.15 -7.40 -17.14
CA ILE A 258 -33.12 -7.63 -16.12
C ILE A 258 -33.70 -7.24 -14.76
N SER A 259 -33.72 -8.17 -13.82
CA SER A 259 -34.06 -7.93 -12.42
C SER A 259 -32.79 -7.74 -11.58
N LEU A 260 -32.81 -6.80 -10.65
CA LEU A 260 -31.69 -6.52 -9.76
C LEU A 260 -31.97 -7.01 -8.32
N PRO A 261 -30.95 -7.53 -7.62
CA PRO A 261 -31.08 -7.91 -6.22
C PRO A 261 -31.36 -6.67 -5.35
N PRO A 262 -32.15 -6.78 -4.27
CA PRO A 262 -32.50 -5.63 -3.44
C PRO A 262 -31.26 -4.93 -2.87
N PRO A 263 -31.27 -3.59 -2.76
CA PRO A 263 -30.13 -2.84 -2.26
C PRO A 263 -29.85 -3.23 -0.80
N SER A 264 -28.62 -3.64 -0.53
CA SER A 264 -28.13 -3.98 0.81
C SER A 264 -26.67 -3.58 0.94
N THR A 265 -26.18 -3.37 2.17
CA THR A 265 -24.75 -3.03 2.38
C THR A 265 -23.81 -4.13 1.88
N GLN A 266 -24.25 -5.39 1.88
CA GLN A 266 -23.49 -6.54 1.39
C GLN A 266 -23.33 -6.51 -0.15
N LEU A 267 -24.36 -6.06 -0.87
CA LEU A 267 -24.32 -5.90 -2.34
C LEU A 267 -23.25 -4.89 -2.76
N PHE A 268 -22.99 -3.86 -1.96
CA PHE A 268 -21.97 -2.85 -2.24
C PHE A 268 -20.57 -3.20 -1.68
N SER A 269 -20.40 -4.40 -1.10
CA SER A 269 -19.14 -4.83 -0.52
C SER A 269 -18.38 -5.76 -1.47
N PHE A 270 -17.21 -5.33 -1.93
CA PHE A 270 -16.30 -6.21 -2.69
C PHE A 270 -15.61 -7.28 -1.82
N ASN A 271 -15.77 -7.23 -0.49
CA ASN A 271 -15.32 -8.28 0.42
C ASN A 271 -16.38 -9.37 0.63
N ASN A 272 -17.63 -9.13 0.19
CA ASN A 272 -18.72 -10.08 0.29
C ASN A 272 -19.03 -10.71 -1.07
N PRO A 273 -19.20 -12.04 -1.18
CA PRO A 273 -19.54 -12.70 -2.43
C PRO A 273 -20.78 -12.16 -3.15
N GLN A 274 -21.75 -11.57 -2.44
CA GLN A 274 -22.94 -10.95 -3.05
C GLN A 274 -22.60 -9.74 -3.92
N GLY A 275 -21.66 -8.90 -3.47
CA GLY A 275 -21.26 -7.68 -4.17
C GLY A 275 -19.98 -7.83 -4.99
N ALA A 276 -19.11 -8.77 -4.63
CA ALA A 276 -17.81 -8.98 -5.26
C ALA A 276 -17.92 -9.50 -6.69
N CYS A 277 -17.07 -8.96 -7.58
CA CYS A 277 -16.89 -9.50 -8.92
C CYS A 277 -16.49 -11.00 -8.82
N PRO A 278 -17.20 -11.91 -9.49
CA PRO A 278 -16.96 -13.35 -9.38
C PRO A 278 -15.62 -13.76 -10.00
N GLU A 279 -15.15 -13.07 -11.04
CA GLU A 279 -13.91 -13.44 -11.74
C GLU A 279 -12.66 -13.17 -10.89
N CYS A 280 -12.59 -12.02 -10.20
CA CYS A 280 -11.45 -11.65 -9.36
C CYS A 280 -11.70 -11.84 -7.86
N GLY A 281 -12.88 -12.32 -7.47
CA GLY A 281 -13.30 -12.43 -6.07
C GLY A 281 -13.21 -11.12 -5.30
N GLY A 282 -13.46 -9.98 -5.96
CA GLY A 282 -13.42 -8.65 -5.36
C GLY A 282 -12.03 -8.00 -5.25
N LEU A 283 -10.99 -8.56 -5.88
CA LEU A 283 -9.65 -7.95 -5.89
C LEU A 283 -9.50 -6.78 -6.88
N GLY A 284 -10.30 -6.76 -7.95
CA GLY A 284 -10.21 -5.79 -9.05
C GLY A 284 -9.07 -6.06 -10.04
N VAL A 285 -8.10 -6.88 -9.68
CA VAL A 285 -7.00 -7.32 -10.54
C VAL A 285 -6.95 -8.82 -10.66
N LYS A 286 -6.27 -9.28 -11.70
CA LYS A 286 -5.89 -10.67 -11.89
C LYS A 286 -4.37 -10.72 -12.00
N GLN A 287 -3.77 -11.63 -11.24
CA GLN A 287 -2.35 -11.95 -11.40
C GLN A 287 -2.20 -12.89 -12.59
N PHE A 288 -1.16 -12.68 -13.39
CA PHE A 288 -0.81 -13.53 -14.53
C PHE A 288 0.70 -13.61 -14.65
N PHE A 289 1.23 -14.70 -15.20
CA PHE A 289 2.66 -14.77 -15.52
C PHE A 289 3.00 -13.90 -16.71
N ASP A 290 3.90 -12.95 -16.50
CA ASP A 290 4.34 -12.01 -17.52
C ASP A 290 5.52 -12.62 -18.30
N ALA A 291 5.35 -12.75 -19.61
CA ALA A 291 6.38 -13.30 -20.49
C ALA A 291 7.71 -12.53 -20.39
N ALA A 292 7.66 -11.20 -20.17
CA ALA A 292 8.85 -10.38 -20.01
C ALA A 292 9.59 -10.64 -18.69
N LEU A 293 8.89 -11.10 -17.65
CA LEU A 293 9.51 -11.51 -16.38
C LEU A 293 10.01 -12.96 -16.44
N VAL A 294 9.30 -13.82 -17.17
CA VAL A 294 9.71 -15.21 -17.41
C VAL A 294 10.95 -15.29 -18.29
N VAL A 295 11.07 -14.40 -19.28
CA VAL A 295 12.24 -14.25 -20.17
C VAL A 295 12.81 -12.84 -20.03
N PRO A 296 13.55 -12.55 -18.94
CA PRO A 296 14.03 -11.19 -18.67
C PRO A 296 15.12 -10.73 -19.65
N ASP A 297 15.91 -11.69 -20.15
CA ASP A 297 17.03 -11.46 -21.06
C ASP A 297 16.84 -12.25 -22.36
N GLU A 298 16.23 -11.60 -23.35
CA GLU A 298 16.00 -12.16 -24.68
C GLU A 298 17.28 -12.35 -25.51
N SER A 299 18.42 -11.83 -25.05
CA SER A 299 19.71 -12.02 -25.74
C SER A 299 20.35 -13.37 -25.48
N LYS A 300 19.89 -14.09 -24.44
CA LYS A 300 20.33 -15.44 -24.12
C LYS A 300 19.56 -16.49 -24.91
N SER A 301 20.22 -17.61 -25.18
CA SER A 301 19.54 -18.80 -25.70
C SER A 301 18.75 -19.53 -24.61
N ILE A 302 17.91 -20.48 -24.99
CA ILE A 302 17.14 -21.28 -24.02
C ILE A 302 18.11 -22.12 -23.17
N VAL A 303 19.18 -22.63 -23.78
CA VAL A 303 20.24 -23.42 -23.12
C VAL A 303 21.04 -22.58 -22.12
N GLU A 304 21.29 -21.31 -22.45
CA GLU A 304 21.93 -20.32 -21.58
C GLU A 304 21.02 -19.81 -20.44
N GLY A 305 19.78 -20.32 -20.37
CA GLY A 305 18.83 -20.00 -19.30
C GLY A 305 18.01 -18.75 -19.55
N ALA A 306 17.60 -18.48 -20.81
CA ALA A 306 16.67 -17.39 -21.12
C ALA A 306 15.36 -17.48 -20.32
N ILE A 307 14.86 -18.69 -20.05
CA ILE A 307 13.63 -18.94 -19.25
C ILE A 307 14.00 -19.01 -17.76
N ALA A 308 13.86 -17.89 -17.06
CA ALA A 308 14.33 -17.73 -15.68
C ALA A 308 13.71 -18.74 -14.68
N PRO A 309 12.39 -19.06 -14.70
CA PRO A 309 11.79 -20.01 -13.75
C PRO A 309 12.32 -21.44 -13.85
N TRP A 310 12.91 -21.82 -14.98
CA TRP A 310 13.44 -23.16 -15.20
C TRP A 310 14.93 -23.29 -14.87
N GLY A 311 15.64 -22.16 -14.77
CA GLY A 311 17.07 -22.09 -14.47
C GLY A 311 17.96 -22.75 -15.53
N TRP A 312 19.22 -23.00 -15.18
CA TRP A 312 20.14 -23.75 -16.05
C TRP A 312 19.78 -25.24 -16.02
N ARG A 313 19.39 -25.79 -17.18
CA ARG A 313 19.07 -27.20 -17.33
C ARG A 313 20.09 -27.85 -18.25
N LYS A 314 20.68 -28.97 -17.82
CA LYS A 314 21.46 -29.83 -18.72
C LYS A 314 20.51 -30.54 -19.70
N ASP A 315 20.98 -30.84 -20.91
CA ASP A 315 20.23 -31.59 -21.94
C ASP A 315 19.70 -32.93 -21.44
N THR A 316 20.37 -33.52 -20.44
CA THR A 316 19.97 -34.78 -19.81
C THR A 316 18.76 -34.66 -18.87
N SER A 317 18.31 -33.45 -18.54
CA SER A 317 17.14 -33.24 -17.69
C SER A 317 15.83 -33.45 -18.45
N TYR A 318 14.78 -33.88 -17.74
CA TYR A 318 13.44 -34.07 -18.30
C TYR A 318 12.93 -32.86 -19.11
N THR A 319 13.13 -31.64 -18.60
CA THR A 319 12.75 -30.39 -19.28
C THR A 319 13.59 -30.13 -20.53
N GLY A 320 14.89 -30.44 -20.50
CA GLY A 320 15.78 -30.32 -21.67
C GLY A 320 15.35 -31.26 -22.81
N GLN A 321 15.01 -32.51 -22.49
CA GLN A 321 14.52 -33.49 -23.47
C GLN A 321 13.17 -33.07 -24.10
N ILE A 322 12.29 -32.45 -23.32
CA ILE A 322 11.03 -31.88 -23.84
C ILE A 322 11.31 -30.74 -24.82
N LEU A 323 12.18 -29.80 -24.46
CA LEU A 323 12.49 -28.66 -25.31
C LEU A 323 13.21 -29.05 -26.59
N ALA A 324 14.08 -30.07 -26.55
CA ALA A 324 14.69 -30.65 -27.73
C ALA A 324 13.65 -31.24 -28.70
N ALA A 325 12.68 -32.01 -28.18
CA ALA A 325 11.61 -32.55 -29.00
C ALA A 325 10.71 -31.45 -29.63
N VAL A 326 10.44 -30.36 -28.89
CA VAL A 326 9.72 -29.20 -29.43
C VAL A 326 10.55 -28.48 -30.51
N ALA A 327 11.85 -28.36 -30.30
CA ALA A 327 12.79 -27.76 -31.24
C ALA A 327 12.87 -28.53 -32.56
N ASP A 328 12.96 -29.87 -32.48
CA ASP A 328 12.97 -30.76 -33.64
C ASP A 328 11.64 -30.70 -34.40
N HIS A 329 10.50 -30.72 -33.70
CA HIS A 329 9.17 -30.69 -34.32
C HIS A 329 8.88 -29.39 -35.10
N TYR A 330 9.28 -28.25 -34.54
CA TYR A 330 9.06 -26.93 -35.16
C TYR A 330 10.26 -26.40 -35.97
N GLY A 331 11.36 -27.15 -36.04
CA GLY A 331 12.53 -26.83 -36.87
C GLY A 331 13.30 -25.59 -36.42
N PHE A 332 13.55 -25.43 -35.11
CA PHE A 332 14.38 -24.34 -34.59
C PHE A 332 15.51 -24.87 -33.69
N SER A 333 16.53 -24.06 -33.42
CA SER A 333 17.63 -24.41 -32.52
C SER A 333 17.48 -23.74 -31.16
N LEU A 334 17.76 -24.48 -30.08
CA LEU A 334 17.74 -23.98 -28.70
C LEU A 334 18.90 -23.02 -28.39
N GLU A 335 19.93 -22.98 -29.25
CA GLU A 335 21.12 -22.11 -29.13
C GLU A 335 20.90 -20.70 -29.68
N ILE A 336 19.80 -20.49 -30.40
CA ILE A 336 19.46 -19.16 -30.92
C ILE A 336 18.97 -18.29 -29.74
N PRO A 337 19.47 -17.05 -29.60
CA PRO A 337 18.92 -16.08 -28.65
C PRO A 337 17.40 -15.96 -28.75
N PHE A 338 16.70 -15.97 -27.62
CA PHE A 338 15.23 -16.05 -27.60
C PHE A 338 14.57 -14.94 -28.45
N GLY A 339 15.07 -13.70 -28.38
CA GLY A 339 14.56 -12.58 -29.14
C GLY A 339 14.77 -12.68 -30.66
N LYS A 340 15.67 -13.56 -31.13
CA LYS A 340 15.90 -13.84 -32.55
C LYS A 340 15.05 -15.02 -33.06
N LEU A 341 14.37 -15.76 -32.19
CA LEU A 341 13.46 -16.83 -32.61
C LEU A 341 12.24 -16.24 -33.34
N PRO A 342 11.66 -16.95 -34.32
CA PRO A 342 10.41 -16.53 -34.93
C PRO A 342 9.29 -16.34 -33.89
N ALA A 343 8.46 -15.31 -34.02
CA ALA A 343 7.39 -14.99 -33.06
C ALA A 343 6.42 -16.17 -32.81
N LYS A 344 6.18 -17.00 -33.83
CA LYS A 344 5.37 -18.22 -33.70
C LYS A 344 6.02 -19.23 -32.75
N VAL A 345 7.34 -19.41 -32.84
CA VAL A 345 8.12 -20.32 -31.98
C VAL A 345 8.16 -19.80 -30.54
N GLN A 346 8.40 -18.50 -30.34
CA GLN A 346 8.34 -17.87 -29.01
C GLN A 346 6.98 -18.13 -28.34
N LYS A 347 5.88 -17.96 -29.09
CA LYS A 347 4.52 -18.21 -28.60
C LYS A 347 4.29 -19.67 -28.25
N ILE A 348 4.80 -20.62 -29.04
CA ILE A 348 4.71 -22.05 -28.76
C ILE A 348 5.46 -22.40 -27.47
N ILE A 349 6.67 -21.86 -27.28
CA ILE A 349 7.46 -22.09 -26.07
C ILE A 349 6.70 -21.57 -24.85
N LEU A 350 6.16 -20.35 -24.92
CA LEU A 350 5.50 -19.71 -23.79
C LEU A 350 4.11 -20.27 -23.48
N TYR A 351 3.28 -20.53 -24.50
CA TYR A 351 1.86 -20.84 -24.34
C TYR A 351 1.45 -22.24 -24.84
N GLY A 352 2.40 -23.01 -25.37
CA GLY A 352 2.18 -24.40 -25.78
C GLY A 352 1.82 -24.59 -27.25
N SER A 353 1.68 -25.86 -27.65
CA SER A 353 1.35 -26.28 -29.02
C SER A 353 -0.15 -26.21 -29.35
N GLY A 354 -0.98 -25.76 -28.41
CA GLY A 354 -2.42 -25.58 -28.60
C GLY A 354 -3.18 -26.89 -28.77
N ARG A 355 -3.48 -27.27 -30.02
CA ARG A 355 -4.17 -28.54 -30.35
C ARG A 355 -3.26 -29.58 -30.99
N GLU A 356 -2.02 -29.22 -31.32
CA GLU A 356 -1.06 -30.07 -32.01
C GLU A 356 -0.31 -30.97 -31.02
N ASP A 357 -0.25 -32.27 -31.30
CA ASP A 357 0.48 -33.25 -30.49
C ASP A 357 1.93 -33.35 -30.98
N ILE A 358 2.87 -33.44 -30.02
CA ILE A 358 4.29 -33.55 -30.25
C ILE A 358 4.77 -34.89 -29.68
N ARG A 359 5.65 -35.55 -30.43
CA ARG A 359 6.25 -36.82 -30.01
C ARG A 359 7.46 -36.55 -29.12
N PHE A 360 7.36 -36.94 -27.85
CA PHE A 360 8.43 -36.83 -26.86
C PHE A 360 9.13 -38.17 -26.65
N GLN A 361 10.46 -38.16 -26.66
CA GLN A 361 11.27 -39.33 -26.31
C GLN A 361 12.02 -39.06 -25.00
N TYR A 362 11.74 -39.85 -23.97
CA TYR A 362 12.41 -39.76 -22.68
C TYR A 362 13.44 -40.87 -22.54
N ARG A 363 14.68 -40.51 -22.22
CA ARG A 363 15.74 -41.47 -21.92
C ARG A 363 16.03 -41.46 -20.42
N ASN A 364 15.54 -42.48 -19.73
CA ASN A 364 15.99 -42.82 -18.37
C ASN A 364 17.12 -43.85 -18.44
N GLU A 365 17.95 -43.96 -17.41
CA GLU A 365 19.21 -44.73 -17.37
C GLU A 365 19.14 -46.19 -17.87
N ARG A 366 17.95 -46.78 -18.03
CA ARG A 366 17.75 -48.17 -18.52
C ARG A 366 16.69 -48.37 -19.60
N ARG A 367 15.86 -47.38 -19.96
CA ARG A 367 14.78 -47.51 -20.97
C ARG A 367 14.47 -46.18 -21.66
N THR A 368 14.16 -46.25 -22.96
CA THR A 368 13.62 -45.14 -23.74
C THR A 368 12.11 -45.30 -23.85
N THR A 369 11.35 -44.29 -23.41
CA THR A 369 9.88 -44.27 -23.50
C THR A 369 9.46 -43.17 -24.46
N THR A 370 8.55 -43.47 -25.38
CA THR A 370 7.98 -42.48 -26.31
C THR A 370 6.54 -42.18 -25.90
N ASP A 371 6.17 -40.91 -25.90
CA ASP A 371 4.85 -40.41 -25.56
C ASP A 371 4.43 -39.34 -26.57
N GLU A 372 3.17 -39.34 -26.99
CA GLU A 372 2.60 -38.31 -27.86
C GLU A 372 1.60 -37.49 -27.06
N ARG A 373 1.89 -36.21 -26.88
CA ARG A 373 1.05 -35.31 -26.11
C ARG A 373 1.26 -33.86 -26.55
N ARG A 374 0.38 -33.00 -26.08
CA ARG A 374 0.51 -31.55 -26.30
C ARG A 374 1.61 -30.99 -25.42
N PHE A 375 2.35 -30.04 -25.98
CA PHE A 375 3.24 -29.22 -25.18
C PHE A 375 2.41 -28.17 -24.45
N GLU A 376 2.39 -28.24 -23.12
CA GLU A 376 1.61 -27.34 -22.24
C GLU A 376 2.06 -25.88 -22.36
N GLY A 377 3.35 -25.63 -22.65
CA GLY A 377 3.94 -24.30 -22.60
C GLY A 377 4.44 -23.92 -21.21
N VAL A 378 5.34 -22.94 -21.14
CA VAL A 378 5.93 -22.46 -19.89
C VAL A 378 4.88 -21.80 -19.00
N ILE A 379 4.12 -20.83 -19.52
CA ILE A 379 3.17 -20.02 -18.74
C ILE A 379 2.03 -20.88 -18.17
N PRO A 380 1.32 -21.72 -18.96
CA PRO A 380 0.25 -22.55 -18.41
C PRO A 380 0.75 -23.54 -17.36
N GLN A 381 1.97 -24.07 -17.51
CA GLN A 381 2.61 -24.92 -16.50
C GLN A 381 2.87 -24.15 -15.19
N LEU A 382 3.35 -22.90 -15.26
CA LEU A 382 3.57 -22.07 -14.09
C LEU A 382 2.24 -21.70 -13.40
N ASP A 383 1.20 -21.36 -14.18
CA ASP A 383 -0.16 -21.11 -13.67
C ASP A 383 -0.71 -22.32 -12.91
N ARG A 384 -0.64 -23.51 -13.51
CA ARG A 384 -1.08 -24.75 -12.87
C ARG A 384 -0.31 -25.03 -11.59
N ARG A 385 1.03 -24.93 -11.64
CA ARG A 385 1.89 -25.15 -10.46
C ARG A 385 1.58 -24.15 -9.35
N PHE A 386 1.30 -22.89 -9.68
CA PHE A 386 0.95 -21.86 -8.71
C PHE A 386 -0.38 -22.19 -8.00
N LEU A 387 -1.40 -22.61 -8.76
CA LEU A 387 -2.72 -22.95 -8.24
C LEU A 387 -2.73 -24.25 -7.40
N GLU A 388 -2.01 -25.29 -7.87
CA GLU A 388 -2.00 -26.61 -7.23
C GLU A 388 -1.09 -26.68 -5.99
N THR A 389 -0.04 -25.86 -5.94
CA THR A 389 0.96 -25.94 -4.86
C THR A 389 0.38 -25.45 -3.53
N GLN A 390 0.55 -26.26 -2.47
CA GLN A 390 0.20 -25.90 -1.09
C GLN A 390 1.35 -25.24 -0.31
N SER A 391 2.57 -25.22 -0.88
CA SER A 391 3.74 -24.58 -0.27
C SER A 391 3.77 -23.08 -0.54
N ASN A 392 3.69 -22.28 0.53
CA ASN A 392 3.82 -20.82 0.44
C ASN A 392 5.16 -20.37 -0.14
N MET A 393 6.26 -21.09 0.17
CA MET A 393 7.59 -20.77 -0.37
C MET A 393 7.63 -20.87 -1.90
N ILE A 394 7.00 -21.90 -2.48
CA ILE A 394 6.95 -22.07 -3.94
C ILE A 394 6.05 -20.99 -4.56
N ARG A 395 4.91 -20.66 -3.93
CA ARG A 395 4.05 -19.56 -4.40
C ARG A 395 4.78 -18.22 -4.40
N GLU A 396 5.54 -17.91 -3.35
CA GLU A 396 6.36 -16.70 -3.28
C GLU A 396 7.47 -16.68 -4.34
N GLU A 397 8.09 -17.82 -4.62
CA GLU A 397 9.12 -17.93 -5.66
C GLU A 397 8.52 -17.71 -7.06
N LEU A 398 7.39 -18.36 -7.37
CA LEU A 398 6.69 -18.21 -8.65
C LEU A 398 6.09 -16.81 -8.81
N GLY A 399 5.59 -16.21 -7.73
CA GLY A 399 5.00 -14.88 -7.74
C GLY A 399 5.95 -13.78 -8.24
N LYS A 400 7.27 -14.00 -8.20
CA LYS A 400 8.27 -13.07 -8.76
C LYS A 400 8.16 -12.87 -10.28
N TYR A 401 7.55 -13.82 -10.97
CA TYR A 401 7.36 -13.80 -12.42
C TYR A 401 5.94 -13.40 -12.82
N MET A 402 5.11 -13.02 -11.85
CA MET A 402 3.75 -12.59 -12.09
C MET A 402 3.66 -11.07 -12.09
N ASN A 403 2.78 -10.56 -12.95
CA ASN A 403 2.38 -9.17 -12.97
C ASN A 403 0.88 -9.07 -12.73
N GLU A 404 0.41 -7.87 -12.41
CA GLU A 404 -1.00 -7.61 -12.19
C GLU A 404 -1.60 -6.87 -13.38
N GLN A 405 -2.77 -7.30 -13.81
CA GLN A 405 -3.59 -6.56 -14.76
C GLN A 405 -4.97 -6.29 -14.16
N LEU A 406 -5.63 -5.24 -14.64
CA LEU A 406 -7.04 -4.99 -14.31
C LEU A 406 -7.88 -6.20 -14.70
N CYS A 407 -8.80 -6.59 -13.82
CA CYS A 407 -9.71 -7.69 -14.10
C CYS A 407 -10.55 -7.35 -15.35
N PRO A 408 -10.62 -8.23 -16.37
CA PRO A 408 -11.31 -7.91 -17.62
C PRO A 408 -12.83 -7.81 -17.43
N SER A 409 -13.44 -8.60 -16.53
CA SER A 409 -14.87 -8.52 -16.23
C SER A 409 -15.28 -7.21 -15.54
N CYS A 410 -14.61 -6.84 -14.45
CA CYS A 410 -15.01 -5.67 -13.66
C CYS A 410 -14.19 -4.40 -13.93
N ARG A 411 -13.15 -4.48 -14.77
CA ARG A 411 -12.23 -3.39 -15.13
C ARG A 411 -11.67 -2.61 -13.92
N GLY A 412 -11.38 -3.32 -12.83
CA GLY A 412 -10.86 -2.70 -11.60
C GLY A 412 -11.92 -2.29 -10.57
N THR A 413 -13.21 -2.29 -10.93
CA THR A 413 -14.30 -1.84 -10.02
C THR A 413 -14.51 -2.72 -8.80
N ARG A 414 -14.00 -3.97 -8.82
CA ARG A 414 -14.11 -4.99 -7.74
C ARG A 414 -15.53 -5.51 -7.49
N LEU A 415 -16.54 -4.83 -8.02
CA LEU A 415 -17.95 -5.12 -7.80
C LEU A 415 -18.58 -5.83 -9.00
N ARG A 416 -19.75 -6.43 -8.77
CA ARG A 416 -20.61 -6.92 -9.85
C ARG A 416 -21.31 -5.77 -10.58
N ALA A 417 -21.72 -6.02 -11.82
CA ALA A 417 -22.42 -5.03 -12.64
C ALA A 417 -23.74 -4.59 -12.00
N GLU A 418 -24.43 -5.50 -11.31
CA GLU A 418 -25.69 -5.28 -10.60
C GLU A 418 -25.51 -4.27 -9.46
N ALA A 419 -24.39 -4.33 -8.73
CA ALA A 419 -24.09 -3.36 -7.67
C ALA A 419 -23.77 -1.97 -8.23
N LEU A 420 -23.10 -1.91 -9.38
CA LEU A 420 -22.75 -0.65 -10.06
C LEU A 420 -23.96 0.02 -10.75
N ALA A 421 -25.04 -0.73 -10.92
CA ALA A 421 -26.30 -0.26 -11.49
C ALA A 421 -27.08 0.66 -10.54
N TYR A 422 -26.85 0.55 -9.23
CA TYR A 422 -27.43 1.45 -8.24
C TYR A 422 -26.68 2.78 -8.20
N ARG A 423 -27.42 3.89 -8.36
CA ARG A 423 -26.85 5.25 -8.47
C ARG A 423 -27.55 6.27 -7.59
N ILE A 424 -26.82 7.31 -7.20
CA ILE A 424 -27.36 8.53 -6.59
C ILE A 424 -27.04 9.67 -7.56
N GLY A 425 -28.06 10.26 -8.17
CA GLY A 425 -27.88 11.09 -9.37
C GLY A 425 -27.16 10.31 -10.47
N ASN A 426 -26.05 10.85 -10.97
CA ASN A 426 -25.24 10.21 -12.02
C ASN A 426 -24.17 9.24 -11.49
N TRP A 427 -24.02 9.13 -10.16
CA TRP A 427 -22.88 8.47 -9.55
C TRP A 427 -23.20 7.05 -9.08
N SER A 428 -22.39 6.09 -9.50
CA SER A 428 -22.29 4.79 -8.83
C SER A 428 -21.33 4.88 -7.64
N ILE A 429 -21.39 3.91 -6.71
CA ILE A 429 -20.49 3.89 -5.56
C ILE A 429 -19.01 3.85 -6.00
N HIS A 430 -18.71 3.11 -7.07
CA HIS A 430 -17.35 3.05 -7.60
C HIS A 430 -16.90 4.40 -8.20
N GLY A 431 -17.81 5.09 -8.90
CA GLY A 431 -17.53 6.40 -9.48
C GLY A 431 -17.09 7.44 -8.44
N LEU A 432 -17.73 7.43 -7.26
CA LEU A 432 -17.36 8.31 -6.15
C LEU A 432 -16.01 7.95 -5.55
N VAL A 433 -15.76 6.67 -5.24
CA VAL A 433 -14.50 6.29 -4.56
C VAL A 433 -13.24 6.48 -5.43
N CYS A 434 -13.40 6.62 -6.74
CA CYS A 434 -12.32 6.96 -7.66
C CYS A 434 -11.95 8.46 -7.65
N GLN A 435 -12.85 9.33 -7.21
CA GLN A 435 -12.55 10.76 -7.07
C GLN A 435 -11.54 10.98 -5.94
N SER A 436 -10.82 12.10 -6.01
CA SER A 436 -9.97 12.53 -4.89
C SER A 436 -10.83 12.98 -3.70
N ILE A 437 -10.31 12.87 -2.49
CA ILE A 437 -10.98 13.32 -1.26
C ILE A 437 -11.35 14.81 -1.36
N ALA A 438 -10.48 15.64 -1.94
CA ALA A 438 -10.77 17.06 -2.17
C ALA A 438 -11.97 17.28 -3.09
N GLN A 439 -12.13 16.47 -4.14
CA GLN A 439 -13.31 16.53 -5.02
C GLN A 439 -14.56 16.01 -4.31
N LEU A 440 -14.44 14.90 -3.56
CA LEU A 440 -15.57 14.32 -2.82
C LEU A 440 -16.17 15.29 -1.79
N LEU A 441 -15.33 16.10 -1.12
CA LEU A 441 -15.79 17.13 -0.20
C LEU A 441 -16.68 18.19 -0.87
N VAL A 442 -16.50 18.41 -2.18
CA VAL A 442 -17.32 19.33 -2.98
C VAL A 442 -18.53 18.62 -3.56
N GLU A 443 -18.36 17.42 -4.10
CA GLU A 443 -19.42 16.69 -4.83
C GLU A 443 -20.49 16.07 -3.92
N LEU A 444 -20.12 15.50 -2.78
CA LEU A 444 -21.05 14.78 -1.90
C LEU A 444 -22.19 15.67 -1.36
N PRO A 445 -21.94 16.92 -0.91
CA PRO A 445 -23.02 17.82 -0.50
C PRO A 445 -23.98 18.22 -1.63
N MET A 446 -23.55 18.10 -2.89
CA MET A 446 -24.35 18.46 -4.07
C MET A 446 -25.14 17.28 -4.66
N LEU A 447 -25.06 16.09 -4.05
CA LEU A 447 -25.79 14.93 -4.55
C LEU A 447 -27.32 15.16 -4.48
N PRO A 448 -28.06 14.81 -5.54
CA PRO A 448 -29.50 15.00 -5.56
C PRO A 448 -30.18 13.92 -4.72
N PHE A 449 -30.99 14.35 -3.75
CA PHE A 449 -31.83 13.47 -2.94
C PHE A 449 -33.29 13.95 -2.96
N ALA A 450 -34.23 13.02 -3.05
CA ALA A 450 -35.64 13.32 -2.80
C ALA A 450 -35.86 13.63 -1.30
N SER A 451 -36.94 14.35 -0.95
CA SER A 451 -37.18 14.80 0.42
C SER A 451 -37.22 13.66 1.47
N ARG A 452 -37.64 12.45 1.07
CA ARG A 452 -37.61 11.26 1.94
C ARG A 452 -36.20 10.68 2.08
N GLU A 453 -35.46 10.59 0.97
CA GLU A 453 -34.09 10.09 0.93
C GLU A 453 -33.16 11.02 1.75
N TRP A 454 -33.34 12.34 1.62
CA TRP A 454 -32.56 13.34 2.35
C TRP A 454 -32.65 13.15 3.87
N LYS A 455 -33.85 12.94 4.43
CA LYS A 455 -34.01 12.70 5.88
C LYS A 455 -33.25 11.48 6.41
N ILE A 456 -33.06 10.46 5.57
CA ILE A 456 -32.34 9.22 5.92
C ILE A 456 -30.84 9.39 5.65
N GLY A 457 -30.50 10.03 4.53
CA GLY A 457 -29.14 10.19 4.04
C GLY A 457 -28.35 11.28 4.75
N GLU A 458 -28.97 12.36 5.23
CA GLU A 458 -28.29 13.52 5.83
C GLU A 458 -27.36 13.14 7.00
N PRO A 459 -27.76 12.35 8.00
CA PRO A 459 -26.85 11.94 9.08
C PRO A 459 -25.66 11.10 8.58
N ILE A 460 -25.89 10.25 7.57
CA ILE A 460 -24.85 9.40 6.97
C ILE A 460 -23.87 10.26 6.16
N LEU A 461 -24.41 11.22 5.38
CA LEU A 461 -23.63 12.13 4.56
C LEU A 461 -22.76 13.03 5.42
N LYS A 462 -23.30 13.54 6.54
CA LYS A 462 -22.54 14.31 7.51
C LYS A 462 -21.33 13.53 8.05
N GLU A 463 -21.53 12.29 8.46
CA GLU A 463 -20.44 11.44 8.96
C GLU A 463 -19.37 11.17 7.88
N ILE A 464 -19.78 10.97 6.62
CA ILE A 464 -18.85 10.81 5.49
C ILE A 464 -18.05 12.09 5.26
N VAL A 465 -18.71 13.25 5.21
CA VAL A 465 -18.08 14.55 4.96
C VAL A 465 -17.13 14.93 6.09
N ASP A 466 -17.51 14.73 7.34
CA ASP A 466 -16.66 14.99 8.51
C ASP A 466 -15.37 14.14 8.43
N ARG A 467 -15.49 12.84 8.12
CA ARG A 467 -14.32 11.95 7.95
C ARG A 467 -13.42 12.34 6.78
N LEU A 468 -14.01 12.73 5.64
CA LEU A 468 -13.25 13.24 4.50
C LEU A 468 -12.53 14.55 4.85
N ALA A 469 -13.17 15.41 5.64
CA ALA A 469 -12.58 16.68 6.07
C ALA A 469 -11.36 16.43 6.97
N PHE A 470 -11.44 15.48 7.91
CA PHE A 470 -10.29 15.08 8.71
C PHE A 470 -9.13 14.57 7.85
N LEU A 471 -9.39 13.75 6.83
CA LEU A 471 -8.37 13.31 5.87
C LEU A 471 -7.77 14.50 5.08
N GLY A 472 -8.60 15.47 4.70
CA GLY A 472 -8.16 16.71 4.06
C GLY A 472 -7.24 17.55 4.96
N ASN A 473 -7.60 17.68 6.24
CA ASN A 473 -6.84 18.45 7.23
C ASN A 473 -5.44 17.88 7.46
N VAL A 474 -5.31 16.55 7.50
CA VAL A 474 -3.99 15.88 7.57
C VAL A 474 -3.24 15.83 6.22
N GLY A 475 -3.69 16.59 5.21
CA GLY A 475 -2.98 16.73 3.93
C GLY A 475 -3.15 15.56 2.96
N LEU A 476 -4.16 14.70 3.14
CA LEU A 476 -4.42 13.54 2.28
C LEU A 476 -5.51 13.79 1.21
N GLY A 477 -5.87 15.06 0.98
CA GLY A 477 -6.93 15.44 0.03
C GLY A 477 -6.71 14.95 -1.41
N TYR A 478 -5.47 14.64 -1.80
CA TYR A 478 -5.12 14.14 -3.13
C TYR A 478 -5.40 12.64 -3.34
N LEU A 479 -5.64 11.88 -2.26
CA LEU A 479 -5.92 10.45 -2.35
C LEU A 479 -7.34 10.18 -2.83
N SER A 480 -7.53 9.06 -3.53
CA SER A 480 -8.84 8.47 -3.75
C SER A 480 -9.15 7.42 -2.69
N LEU A 481 -10.43 7.16 -2.43
CA LEU A 481 -10.86 6.12 -1.49
C LEU A 481 -10.61 4.70 -2.04
N GLU A 482 -10.47 4.55 -3.36
CA GLU A 482 -10.16 3.29 -4.05
C GLU A 482 -8.69 2.86 -3.86
N ARG A 483 -7.78 3.83 -3.65
CA ARG A 483 -6.34 3.57 -3.52
C ARG A 483 -6.07 2.45 -2.52
N ARG A 484 -5.27 1.47 -2.94
CA ARG A 484 -4.92 0.31 -2.12
C ARG A 484 -4.13 0.72 -0.90
N ALA A 485 -4.48 0.17 0.26
CA ALA A 485 -3.80 0.47 1.51
C ALA A 485 -2.33 0.02 1.51
N GLY A 486 -1.99 -1.01 0.74
CA GLY A 486 -0.62 -1.51 0.60
C GLY A 486 0.30 -0.65 -0.28
N THR A 487 -0.22 0.36 -0.99
CA THR A 487 0.58 1.31 -1.80
C THR A 487 0.76 2.66 -1.10
N LEU A 488 0.29 2.79 0.14
CA LEU A 488 0.50 3.98 0.96
C LEU A 488 1.93 3.98 1.52
N SER A 489 2.54 5.15 1.57
CA SER A 489 3.75 5.39 2.36
C SER A 489 3.47 5.26 3.85
N GLY A 490 4.54 5.10 4.66
CA GLY A 490 4.42 5.08 6.13
C GLY A 490 3.70 6.31 6.69
N GLY A 491 4.10 7.51 6.23
CA GLY A 491 3.46 8.77 6.61
C GLY A 491 2.00 8.89 6.16
N GLU A 492 1.65 8.45 4.95
CA GLU A 492 0.23 8.43 4.50
C GLU A 492 -0.62 7.50 5.39
N ALA A 493 -0.13 6.29 5.66
CA ALA A 493 -0.82 5.32 6.52
C ALA A 493 -1.00 5.85 7.95
N GLN A 494 0.03 6.48 8.49
CA GLN A 494 0.01 7.10 9.81
C GLN A 494 -1.03 8.24 9.89
N ARG A 495 -1.06 9.12 8.89
CA ARG A 495 -2.01 10.25 8.84
C ARG A 495 -3.46 9.78 8.65
N ILE A 496 -3.69 8.72 7.89
CA ILE A 496 -5.01 8.06 7.82
C ILE A 496 -5.45 7.59 9.21
N ARG A 497 -4.55 6.96 9.97
CA ARG A 497 -4.84 6.49 11.32
C ARG A 497 -5.13 7.65 12.27
N LEU A 498 -4.35 8.74 12.19
CA LEU A 498 -4.59 9.97 12.94
C LEU A 498 -5.98 10.55 12.65
N ALA A 499 -6.33 10.72 11.36
CA ALA A 499 -7.65 11.21 10.96
C ALA A 499 -8.80 10.33 11.49
N SER A 500 -8.62 9.00 11.47
CA SER A 500 -9.59 8.06 12.05
C SER A 500 -9.74 8.21 13.56
N GLN A 501 -8.66 8.49 14.29
CA GLN A 501 -8.73 8.74 15.75
C GLN A 501 -9.40 10.06 16.11
N ILE A 502 -9.28 11.09 15.29
CA ILE A 502 -10.01 12.35 15.51
C ILE A 502 -11.50 12.14 15.23
N GLY A 503 -11.82 11.38 14.17
CA GLY A 503 -13.20 11.02 13.83
C GLY A 503 -13.93 10.23 14.93
N SER A 504 -13.21 9.48 15.79
CA SER A 504 -13.83 8.74 16.90
C SER A 504 -14.20 9.63 18.09
N ARG A 505 -13.70 10.88 18.15
CA ARG A 505 -13.99 11.89 19.20
C ARG A 505 -13.87 11.36 20.62
N LEU A 506 -12.89 10.49 20.87
CA LEU A 506 -12.61 9.97 22.21
C LEU A 506 -12.01 11.07 23.10
N ALA A 507 -12.33 11.02 24.39
CA ALA A 507 -11.78 11.91 25.42
C ALA A 507 -11.16 11.08 26.55
N GLY A 508 -10.18 11.64 27.27
CA GLY A 508 -9.48 10.93 28.35
C GLY A 508 -8.51 9.85 27.86
N VAL A 509 -8.09 9.88 26.59
CA VAL A 509 -7.14 8.94 25.99
C VAL A 509 -5.73 9.52 26.04
N LEU A 510 -4.73 8.64 26.18
CA LEU A 510 -3.32 8.96 25.98
C LEU A 510 -2.92 8.59 24.54
N TYR A 511 -2.80 9.58 23.67
CA TYR A 511 -2.31 9.36 22.30
C TYR A 511 -0.79 9.47 22.28
N ILE A 512 -0.12 8.48 21.69
CA ILE A 512 1.34 8.46 21.55
C ILE A 512 1.68 8.32 20.06
N LEU A 513 2.31 9.36 19.50
CA LEU A 513 2.59 9.48 18.07
C LEU A 513 4.09 9.43 17.81
N ASP A 514 4.46 8.70 16.75
CA ASP A 514 5.86 8.51 16.33
C ASP A 514 6.15 9.36 15.10
N GLU A 515 6.69 10.56 15.28
CA GLU A 515 7.16 11.43 14.20
C GLU A 515 6.11 11.67 13.08
N PRO A 516 4.93 12.23 13.41
CA PRO A 516 3.83 12.38 12.45
C PRO A 516 4.13 13.35 11.29
N SER A 517 5.19 14.17 11.39
CA SER A 517 5.62 15.08 10.32
C SER A 517 6.32 14.37 9.13
N ILE A 518 6.60 13.07 9.25
CA ILE A 518 7.35 12.32 8.22
C ILE A 518 6.63 12.29 6.86
N GLY A 519 7.41 12.48 5.79
CA GLY A 519 6.92 12.51 4.41
C GLY A 519 5.89 13.62 4.16
N LEU A 520 5.89 14.65 5.01
CA LEU A 520 5.04 15.82 4.91
C LEU A 520 5.89 17.02 4.49
N HIS A 521 5.35 17.82 3.57
CA HIS A 521 5.99 19.07 3.17
C HIS A 521 5.77 20.16 4.24
N GLN A 522 6.73 21.07 4.43
CA GLN A 522 6.67 22.12 5.46
C GLN A 522 5.34 22.91 5.46
N ARG A 523 4.81 23.17 4.26
CA ARG A 523 3.48 23.78 4.05
C ARG A 523 2.36 23.11 4.84
N ASP A 524 2.30 21.78 4.80
CA ASP A 524 1.20 21.01 5.39
C ASP A 524 1.46 20.69 6.87
N ASN A 525 2.68 20.89 7.35
CA ASN A 525 3.07 20.67 8.74
C ASN A 525 2.25 21.50 9.74
N ARG A 526 1.90 22.74 9.35
CA ARG A 526 1.05 23.57 10.19
C ARG A 526 -0.33 22.95 10.44
N LYS A 527 -0.94 22.36 9.41
CA LYS A 527 -2.25 21.71 9.53
C LYS A 527 -2.19 20.48 10.45
N LEU A 528 -1.08 19.74 10.39
CA LEU A 528 -0.85 18.63 11.29
C LEU A 528 -0.79 19.10 12.75
N ILE A 529 -0.02 20.16 13.03
CA ILE A 529 0.08 20.74 14.38
C ILE A 529 -1.29 21.19 14.89
N ASP A 530 -2.06 21.92 14.07
CA ASP A 530 -3.41 22.38 14.44
C ASP A 530 -4.33 21.18 14.76
N THR A 531 -4.17 20.08 14.01
CA THR A 531 -4.90 18.82 14.23
C THR A 531 -4.50 18.11 15.53
N LEU A 532 -3.21 18.14 15.90
CA LEU A 532 -2.73 17.59 17.18
C LEU A 532 -3.25 18.40 18.37
N GLN A 533 -3.34 19.72 18.20
CA GLN A 533 -3.94 20.62 19.19
C GLN A 533 -5.44 20.37 19.34
N GLU A 534 -6.17 20.15 18.25
CA GLU A 534 -7.58 19.75 18.30
C GLU A 534 -7.75 18.43 19.07
N LEU A 535 -6.91 17.43 18.80
CA LEU A 535 -6.95 16.14 19.50
C LEU A 535 -6.72 16.31 21.01
N ARG A 536 -5.79 17.18 21.42
CA ARG A 536 -5.57 17.57 22.82
C ARG A 536 -6.81 18.26 23.39
N ASP A 537 -7.36 19.24 22.68
CA ASP A 537 -8.45 20.10 23.15
C ASP A 537 -9.79 19.34 23.33
N LEU A 538 -9.93 18.15 22.72
CA LEU A 538 -10.99 17.18 23.03
C LEU A 538 -10.90 16.58 24.45
N GLY A 539 -9.88 16.93 25.23
CA GLY A 539 -9.65 16.42 26.58
C GLY A 539 -8.73 15.19 26.61
N ASN A 540 -7.79 15.11 25.66
CA ASN A 540 -6.80 14.02 25.59
C ASN A 540 -5.41 14.52 25.95
N THR A 541 -4.54 13.60 26.34
CA THR A 541 -3.10 13.86 26.45
C THR A 541 -2.42 13.35 25.20
N VAL A 542 -1.64 14.21 24.52
CA VAL A 542 -0.99 13.87 23.25
C VAL A 542 0.52 13.92 23.49
N ILE A 543 1.18 12.76 23.45
CA ILE A 543 2.64 12.64 23.47
C ILE A 543 3.11 12.42 22.04
N VAL A 544 4.01 13.27 21.56
CA VAL A 544 4.58 13.17 20.22
C VAL A 544 6.09 13.00 20.34
N VAL A 545 6.65 11.94 19.76
CA VAL A 545 8.11 11.83 19.58
C VAL A 545 8.46 12.58 18.30
N GLU A 546 9.22 13.66 18.39
CA GLU A 546 9.51 14.51 17.22
C GLU A 546 10.87 15.21 17.25
N HIS A 547 11.31 15.56 16.04
CA HIS A 547 12.52 16.32 15.73
C HIS A 547 12.22 17.56 14.89
N ASP A 548 11.00 17.69 14.35
CA ASP A 548 10.57 18.87 13.62
C ASP A 548 10.53 20.13 14.51
N THR A 549 11.06 21.22 13.96
CA THR A 549 11.21 22.49 14.67
C THR A 549 9.85 23.11 15.01
N ASP A 550 8.92 23.16 14.05
CA ASP A 550 7.62 23.80 14.25
C ASP A 550 6.78 23.05 15.28
N THR A 551 6.85 21.71 15.28
CA THR A 551 6.14 20.85 16.22
C THR A 551 6.66 21.01 17.65
N ILE A 552 7.99 21.03 17.84
CA ILE A 552 8.59 21.26 19.17
C ILE A 552 8.22 22.66 19.69
N LEU A 553 8.25 23.68 18.83
CA LEU A 553 7.91 25.05 19.20
C LEU A 553 6.42 25.24 19.53
N ALA A 554 5.54 24.42 18.96
CA ALA A 554 4.09 24.44 19.22
C ALA A 554 3.66 23.60 20.44
N ALA A 555 4.59 22.89 21.08
CA ALA A 555 4.32 22.04 22.24
C ALA A 555 3.96 22.87 23.49
N ASP A 556 3.05 22.35 24.31
CA ASP A 556 2.78 22.93 25.63
C ASP A 556 3.92 22.59 26.61
N HIS A 557 4.51 21.40 26.45
CA HIS A 557 5.56 20.87 27.31
C HIS A 557 6.54 20.02 26.49
N VAL A 558 7.83 20.11 26.79
CA VAL A 558 8.88 19.35 26.10
C VAL A 558 9.70 18.52 27.10
N LEU A 559 9.95 17.27 26.72
CA LEU A 559 10.87 16.36 27.37
C LEU A 559 12.05 16.09 26.44
N ASP A 560 13.23 16.59 26.79
CA ASP A 560 14.47 16.32 26.05
C ASP A 560 15.20 15.12 26.67
N MET A 561 15.46 14.11 25.85
CA MET A 561 16.02 12.82 26.24
C MET A 561 17.46 12.68 25.78
N GLY A 562 18.34 12.38 26.74
CA GLY A 562 19.72 11.92 26.60
C GLY A 562 20.68 12.92 25.94
N PRO A 563 21.84 13.23 26.54
CA PRO A 563 22.85 14.05 25.85
C PRO A 563 23.51 13.30 24.67
N GLY A 564 23.30 11.98 24.58
CA GLY A 564 23.85 11.07 23.57
C GLY A 564 22.88 9.93 23.22
N ALA A 565 23.35 8.98 22.40
CA ALA A 565 22.62 7.79 22.00
C ALA A 565 23.05 6.54 22.78
N GLY A 566 22.18 5.52 22.85
CA GLY A 566 22.52 4.22 23.46
C GLY A 566 22.85 4.34 24.94
N VAL A 567 23.99 3.77 25.35
CA VAL A 567 24.50 3.80 26.73
C VAL A 567 24.78 5.22 27.24
N HIS A 568 25.02 6.17 26.32
CA HIS A 568 25.24 7.58 26.63
C HIS A 568 23.93 8.38 26.70
N GLY A 569 22.81 7.78 26.32
CA GLY A 569 21.47 8.35 26.42
C GLY A 569 20.72 7.90 27.69
N GLY A 570 19.40 7.81 27.60
CA GLY A 570 18.55 7.23 28.64
C GLY A 570 18.37 8.07 29.90
N GLU A 571 18.77 9.35 29.85
CA GLU A 571 18.61 10.33 30.93
C GLU A 571 17.67 11.44 30.47
N VAL A 572 17.00 12.11 31.41
CA VAL A 572 16.22 13.33 31.10
C VAL A 572 17.15 14.53 31.16
N VAL A 573 17.34 15.22 30.03
CA VAL A 573 18.17 16.43 29.94
C VAL A 573 17.36 17.66 30.36
N TYR A 574 16.11 17.75 29.89
CA TYR A 574 15.21 18.86 30.18
C TYR A 574 13.76 18.37 30.24
N ASN A 575 12.95 18.97 31.13
CA ASN A 575 11.53 18.68 31.27
C ASN A 575 10.77 19.96 31.65
N GLY A 576 10.09 20.60 30.70
CA GLY A 576 9.39 21.86 30.97
C GLY A 576 8.90 22.58 29.71
N SER A 577 8.76 23.90 29.79
CA SER A 577 8.29 24.72 28.66
C SER A 577 9.32 24.81 27.52
N VAL A 578 8.87 25.13 26.31
CA VAL A 578 9.75 25.39 25.16
C VAL A 578 10.75 26.52 25.44
N SER A 579 10.32 27.58 26.13
CA SER A 579 11.19 28.73 26.42
C SER A 579 12.41 28.36 27.28
N GLY A 580 12.25 27.45 28.25
CA GLY A 580 13.35 26.96 29.06
C GLY A 580 14.28 26.01 28.30
N LEU A 581 13.75 25.22 27.36
CA LEU A 581 14.57 24.34 26.50
C LEU A 581 15.57 25.15 25.67
N LEU A 582 15.15 26.30 25.14
CA LEU A 582 16.03 27.17 24.32
C LEU A 582 17.20 27.72 25.14
N GLN A 583 16.99 27.95 26.43
CA GLN A 583 17.99 28.46 27.37
C GLN A 583 18.88 27.34 27.96
N GLU A 584 18.43 26.09 27.91
CA GLU A 584 19.17 24.95 28.45
C GLU A 584 20.47 24.70 27.68
N GLU A 585 21.60 24.83 28.38
CA GLU A 585 22.93 24.71 27.77
C GLU A 585 23.29 23.26 27.43
N ARG A 586 22.82 22.29 28.23
CA ARG A 586 23.09 20.87 28.03
C ARG A 586 22.30 20.27 26.88
N SER A 587 21.20 20.89 26.48
CA SER A 587 20.32 20.39 25.43
C SER A 587 20.92 20.61 24.05
N VAL A 588 21.23 19.51 23.34
CA VAL A 588 21.64 19.58 21.93
C VAL A 588 20.48 20.10 21.08
N THR A 589 19.25 19.67 21.37
CA THR A 589 18.05 20.15 20.68
C THR A 589 17.84 21.64 20.89
N GLY A 590 17.91 22.11 22.14
CA GLY A 590 17.87 23.54 22.48
C GLY A 590 18.94 24.35 21.77
N ALA A 591 20.14 23.79 21.58
CA ALA A 591 21.21 24.46 20.85
C ALA A 591 20.90 24.65 19.34
N TYR A 592 20.26 23.67 18.69
CA TYR A 592 19.83 23.82 17.29
C TYR A 592 18.63 24.77 17.16
N LEU A 593 17.63 24.63 18.03
CA LEU A 593 16.42 25.47 18.01
C LEU A 593 16.70 26.94 18.31
N SER A 594 17.66 27.22 19.21
CA SER A 594 18.09 28.59 19.52
C SER A 594 19.08 29.17 18.48
N GLY A 595 19.55 28.36 17.52
CA GLY A 595 20.55 28.75 16.54
C GLY A 595 22.00 28.79 17.05
N ARG A 596 22.26 28.39 18.31
CA ARG A 596 23.63 28.21 18.85
C ARG A 596 24.43 27.17 18.06
N ARG A 597 23.76 26.15 17.52
CA ARG A 597 24.28 25.21 16.53
C ARG A 597 23.39 25.23 15.29
N ARG A 598 23.97 25.01 14.12
CA ARG A 598 23.23 24.95 12.85
C ARG A 598 23.99 24.12 11.82
N ILE A 599 23.24 23.48 10.92
CA ILE A 599 23.81 22.92 9.68
C ILE A 599 24.11 24.08 8.75
N VAL A 600 25.39 24.26 8.42
CA VAL A 600 25.87 25.41 7.65
C VAL A 600 25.64 25.17 6.15
N VAL A 601 25.20 26.22 5.44
CA VAL A 601 25.09 26.19 3.98
C VAL A 601 26.50 26.10 3.37
N PRO A 602 26.76 25.19 2.41
CA PRO A 602 28.08 25.08 1.79
C PRO A 602 28.53 26.41 1.19
N PRO A 603 29.73 26.93 1.52
CA PRO A 603 30.20 28.21 1.00
C PRO A 603 30.44 28.17 -0.51
N GLN A 604 30.75 26.99 -1.06
CA GLN A 604 30.84 26.72 -2.48
C GLN A 604 30.14 25.39 -2.78
N ARG A 605 29.24 25.39 -3.77
CA ARG A 605 28.59 24.17 -4.28
C ARG A 605 29.43 23.53 -5.38
N ARG A 606 29.28 22.23 -5.58
CA ARG A 606 29.98 21.52 -6.66
C ARG A 606 29.55 22.06 -8.03
N PRO A 607 30.46 22.17 -9.00
CA PRO A 607 30.13 22.67 -10.33
C PRO A 607 29.24 21.66 -11.07
N VAL A 608 27.97 22.01 -11.26
CA VAL A 608 27.01 21.20 -12.02
C VAL A 608 27.25 21.40 -13.52
N ARG A 609 27.50 20.31 -14.24
CA ARG A 609 27.60 20.30 -15.71
C ARG A 609 26.35 19.65 -16.30
N ILE A 610 25.56 20.45 -17.00
CA ILE A 610 24.39 19.99 -17.76
C ILE A 610 24.59 20.44 -19.21
N ASP A 611 25.06 19.54 -20.06
CA ASP A 611 25.16 19.76 -21.51
C ASP A 611 24.37 18.70 -22.30
N LYS A 612 24.41 18.75 -23.64
CA LYS A 612 23.70 17.78 -24.48
C LYS A 612 24.17 16.33 -24.29
N ASN A 613 25.37 16.08 -23.76
CA ASN A 613 25.99 14.76 -23.63
C ASN A 613 26.27 14.32 -22.17
N THR A 614 25.94 15.15 -21.18
CA THR A 614 26.18 14.90 -19.75
C THR A 614 24.88 14.91 -18.96
N GLY A 615 24.81 14.04 -17.94
CA GLY A 615 23.62 13.86 -17.12
C GLY A 615 22.74 12.69 -17.55
N LEU A 616 21.99 12.13 -16.59
CA LEU A 616 20.96 11.14 -16.84
C LEU A 616 19.67 11.86 -17.25
N LYS A 617 19.16 11.56 -18.45
CA LYS A 617 18.01 12.28 -19.03
C LYS A 617 16.83 11.34 -19.15
N VAL A 618 15.83 11.58 -18.32
CA VAL A 618 14.52 10.92 -18.39
C VAL A 618 13.63 11.76 -19.30
N LYS A 619 13.00 11.14 -20.28
CA LYS A 619 12.03 11.77 -21.18
C LYS A 619 10.69 11.06 -21.14
N ASN A 620 9.61 11.83 -21.30
CA ASN A 620 8.24 11.34 -21.39
C ASN A 620 7.83 10.43 -20.22
N ALA A 621 8.22 10.76 -18.99
CA ALA A 621 7.82 10.01 -17.81
C ALA A 621 6.33 10.24 -17.50
N SER A 622 5.52 9.18 -17.58
CA SER A 622 4.06 9.24 -17.41
C SER A 622 3.52 8.24 -16.37
N VAL A 623 4.36 7.74 -15.47
CA VAL A 623 3.96 6.79 -14.43
C VAL A 623 3.09 7.48 -13.37
N ASN A 624 1.99 6.84 -12.95
CA ASN A 624 0.99 7.37 -12.02
C ASN A 624 0.44 8.75 -12.42
N ASN A 625 0.74 9.80 -11.63
CA ASN A 625 0.26 11.15 -11.87
C ASN A 625 1.25 12.02 -12.66
N LEU A 626 2.39 11.48 -13.11
CA LEU A 626 3.36 12.22 -13.93
C LEU A 626 2.77 12.57 -15.30
N GLN A 627 2.96 13.83 -15.72
CA GLN A 627 2.37 14.37 -16.95
C GLN A 627 3.40 14.42 -18.09
N SER A 628 3.90 13.26 -18.51
CA SER A 628 4.87 13.12 -19.62
C SER A 628 6.09 14.04 -19.44
N ILE A 629 6.71 14.00 -18.26
CA ILE A 629 7.76 14.95 -17.90
C ILE A 629 9.14 14.56 -18.42
N ASP A 630 9.94 15.58 -18.72
CA ASP A 630 11.36 15.47 -19.07
C ASP A 630 12.21 16.00 -17.92
N ALA A 631 13.09 15.16 -17.36
CA ALA A 631 13.95 15.50 -16.22
C ALA A 631 15.43 15.20 -16.53
N VAL A 632 16.32 16.07 -16.06
CA VAL A 632 17.78 15.90 -16.19
C VAL A 632 18.41 15.82 -14.80
N PHE A 633 19.08 14.71 -14.52
CA PHE A 633 19.81 14.49 -13.28
C PHE A 633 21.32 14.65 -13.54
N PRO A 634 21.98 15.63 -12.93
CA PRO A 634 23.42 15.80 -13.06
C PRO A 634 24.18 14.66 -12.38
N ILE A 635 25.36 14.32 -12.92
CA ILE A 635 26.21 13.23 -12.43
C ILE A 635 27.33 13.80 -11.56
N GLY A 636 27.75 13.05 -10.53
CA GLY A 636 28.87 13.41 -9.66
C GLY A 636 28.55 14.53 -8.67
N VAL A 637 27.27 14.74 -8.36
CA VAL A 637 26.80 15.78 -7.43
C VAL A 637 25.68 15.24 -6.55
N LEU A 638 25.36 15.97 -5.47
CA LEU A 638 24.20 15.69 -4.62
C LEU A 638 22.96 16.36 -5.22
N THR A 639 22.04 15.57 -5.76
CA THR A 639 20.76 16.04 -6.30
C THR A 639 19.62 15.75 -5.34
N CYS A 640 18.85 16.77 -4.98
CA CYS A 640 17.66 16.63 -4.13
C CYS A 640 16.39 16.74 -4.98
N VAL A 641 15.52 15.74 -4.92
CA VAL A 641 14.19 15.77 -5.53
C VAL A 641 13.18 16.14 -4.44
N THR A 642 12.47 17.24 -4.66
CA THR A 642 11.61 17.87 -3.65
C THR A 642 10.23 18.21 -4.22
N GLY A 643 9.37 18.80 -3.38
CA GLY A 643 7.99 19.13 -3.69
C GLY A 643 6.99 18.46 -2.76
N VAL A 644 5.70 18.84 -2.86
CA VAL A 644 4.65 18.45 -1.90
C VAL A 644 4.37 16.94 -1.89
N SER A 645 3.74 16.44 -0.82
CA SER A 645 3.35 15.03 -0.71
C SER A 645 2.36 14.67 -1.83
N GLY A 646 2.58 13.54 -2.50
CA GLY A 646 1.78 13.13 -3.65
C GLY A 646 2.11 13.85 -4.97
N SER A 647 3.14 14.70 -5.05
CA SER A 647 3.48 15.43 -6.29
C SER A 647 4.06 14.54 -7.41
N GLY A 648 4.52 13.33 -7.09
CA GLY A 648 5.11 12.39 -8.05
C GLY A 648 6.62 12.13 -7.87
N LYS A 649 7.24 12.59 -6.77
CA LYS A 649 8.68 12.40 -6.48
C LYS A 649 9.14 10.94 -6.59
N SER A 650 8.50 10.03 -5.85
CA SER A 650 8.82 8.60 -5.86
C SER A 650 8.51 7.96 -7.22
N SER A 651 7.47 8.41 -7.92
CA SER A 651 7.16 7.94 -9.28
C SER A 651 8.23 8.33 -10.29
N LEU A 652 8.81 9.52 -10.16
CA LEU A 652 9.91 9.98 -11.02
C LEU A 652 11.23 9.25 -10.71
N VAL A 653 11.61 9.13 -9.44
CA VAL A 653 12.93 8.62 -9.05
C VAL A 653 12.94 7.09 -8.94
N ILE A 654 11.99 6.49 -8.22
CA ILE A 654 11.99 5.05 -7.91
C ILE A 654 11.29 4.26 -9.01
N GLU A 655 10.10 4.70 -9.44
CA GLU A 655 9.33 3.91 -10.42
C GLU A 655 9.78 4.13 -11.86
N THR A 656 10.35 5.31 -12.17
CA THR A 656 10.84 5.63 -13.52
C THR A 656 12.37 5.52 -13.61
N LEU A 657 13.12 6.43 -12.96
CA LEU A 657 14.58 6.51 -13.10
C LEU A 657 15.28 5.20 -12.67
N TYR A 658 15.02 4.71 -11.46
CA TYR A 658 15.67 3.50 -10.94
C TYR A 658 15.38 2.27 -11.84
N ARG A 659 14.13 2.06 -12.25
CA ARG A 659 13.76 0.94 -13.13
C ARG A 659 14.43 1.04 -14.50
N LEU A 660 14.44 2.22 -15.10
CA LEU A 660 15.11 2.46 -16.39
C LEU A 660 16.61 2.25 -16.28
N THR A 661 17.26 2.76 -15.24
CA THR A 661 18.70 2.57 -15.02
C THR A 661 19.04 1.12 -14.80
N LYS A 662 18.30 0.40 -13.94
CA LYS A 662 18.51 -1.02 -13.69
C LYS A 662 18.42 -1.84 -14.98
N LYS A 663 17.35 -1.63 -15.76
CA LYS A 663 17.15 -2.29 -17.07
C LYS A 663 18.26 -1.94 -18.06
N GLY A 664 18.74 -0.70 -18.06
CA GLY A 664 19.84 -0.25 -18.91
C GLY A 664 21.19 -0.85 -18.57
N LEU A 665 21.51 -0.97 -17.27
CA LEU A 665 22.73 -1.64 -16.81
C LEU A 665 22.69 -3.15 -17.09
N GLU A 666 21.55 -3.81 -16.88
CA GLU A 666 21.36 -5.23 -17.19
C GLU A 666 21.54 -5.51 -18.70
N ARG A 667 21.01 -4.64 -19.56
CA ARG A 667 21.10 -4.76 -21.03
C ARG A 667 22.36 -4.15 -21.64
N ARG A 668 23.21 -3.50 -20.83
CA ARG A 668 24.40 -2.73 -21.27
C ARG A 668 24.09 -1.76 -22.41
N LYS A 669 22.97 -1.03 -22.30
CA LYS A 669 22.55 -0.02 -23.29
C LYS A 669 22.64 1.38 -22.68
N ASP A 670 23.16 2.33 -23.45
CA ASP A 670 23.22 3.73 -23.03
C ASP A 670 21.85 4.41 -23.00
N THR A 671 20.95 3.98 -23.90
CA THR A 671 19.57 4.45 -23.98
C THR A 671 18.59 3.29 -23.85
N VAL A 672 17.60 3.45 -22.97
CA VAL A 672 16.57 2.43 -22.70
C VAL A 672 15.19 3.05 -22.60
N GLU A 673 14.20 2.34 -23.11
CA GLU A 673 12.79 2.67 -23.02
C GLU A 673 12.04 1.66 -22.14
N LEU A 674 11.13 2.17 -21.31
CA LEU A 674 10.20 1.40 -20.48
C LEU A 674 8.94 2.23 -20.27
N ASP A 675 7.77 1.64 -20.48
CA ASP A 675 6.46 2.26 -20.24
C ASP A 675 6.27 3.63 -20.93
N GLY A 676 6.85 3.79 -22.13
CA GLY A 676 6.82 5.03 -22.91
C GLY A 676 7.83 6.11 -22.46
N ALA A 677 8.53 5.89 -21.35
CA ALA A 677 9.59 6.76 -20.86
C ALA A 677 10.97 6.29 -21.38
N THR A 678 11.83 7.25 -21.74
CA THR A 678 13.19 6.97 -22.24
C THR A 678 14.24 7.52 -21.28
N LEU A 679 15.25 6.73 -20.95
CA LEU A 679 16.46 7.16 -20.23
C LEU A 679 17.67 7.15 -21.16
N SER A 680 18.48 8.20 -21.14
CA SER A 680 19.76 8.29 -21.85
C SER A 680 20.88 8.82 -20.93
N GLY A 681 22.15 8.56 -21.29
CA GLY A 681 23.33 9.00 -20.53
C GLY A 681 23.88 7.97 -19.53
N LEU A 682 23.54 6.69 -19.69
CA LEU A 682 23.90 5.61 -18.77
C LEU A 682 25.38 5.20 -18.82
N ASN A 683 26.12 5.53 -19.87
CA ASN A 683 27.55 5.18 -20.01
C ASN A 683 28.44 5.65 -18.84
N SER A 684 27.99 6.66 -18.10
CA SER A 684 28.73 7.22 -16.95
C SER A 684 28.46 6.48 -15.63
N ILE A 685 27.51 5.54 -15.62
CA ILE A 685 27.09 4.78 -14.43
C ILE A 685 27.38 3.29 -14.65
N ASP A 686 27.99 2.62 -13.68
CA ASP A 686 28.28 1.17 -13.73
C ASP A 686 27.44 0.34 -12.76
N LYS A 687 26.95 0.97 -11.69
CA LYS A 687 26.15 0.35 -10.64
C LYS A 687 25.06 1.32 -10.18
N ILE A 688 23.87 0.79 -9.95
CA ILE A 688 22.80 1.51 -9.24
C ILE A 688 22.54 0.85 -7.89
N VAL A 689 22.34 1.66 -6.87
CA VAL A 689 22.01 1.22 -5.51
C VAL A 689 20.81 2.01 -5.02
N ASP A 690 19.76 1.29 -4.68
CA ASP A 690 18.59 1.85 -3.98
C ASP A 690 18.73 1.55 -2.49
N ILE A 691 18.68 2.60 -1.68
CA ILE A 691 18.78 2.54 -0.22
C ILE A 691 17.44 3.00 0.37
N ASP A 692 16.50 2.06 0.39
CA ASP A 692 15.16 2.25 0.92
C ASP A 692 15.07 1.98 2.44
N GLN A 693 13.96 2.39 3.05
CA GLN A 693 13.67 2.17 4.48
C GLN A 693 13.10 0.78 4.79
N SER A 694 13.03 -0.12 3.81
CA SER A 694 12.52 -1.47 4.06
C SER A 694 13.38 -2.21 5.10
N PRO A 695 12.78 -3.07 5.94
CA PRO A 695 13.54 -3.82 6.93
C PRO A 695 14.68 -4.63 6.28
N ILE A 696 15.88 -4.59 6.87
CA ILE A 696 17.03 -5.38 6.37
C ILE A 696 16.77 -6.89 6.38
N GLY A 697 15.81 -7.34 7.19
CA GLY A 697 15.26 -8.69 7.20
C GLY A 697 13.96 -8.75 7.98
N ARG A 698 13.17 -9.80 7.74
CA ARG A 698 11.85 -10.02 8.37
C ARG A 698 11.89 -11.03 9.51
N THR A 699 13.07 -11.51 9.88
CA THR A 699 13.25 -12.52 10.93
C THR A 699 14.36 -12.09 11.88
N PRO A 700 14.32 -12.52 13.16
CA PRO A 700 15.37 -12.22 14.13
C PRO A 700 16.79 -12.70 13.74
N ARG A 701 16.90 -13.56 12.72
CA ARG A 701 18.18 -14.02 12.16
C ARG A 701 18.95 -12.91 11.44
N SER A 702 18.25 -11.93 10.90
CA SER A 702 18.89 -10.78 10.26
C SER A 702 19.22 -9.75 11.33
N ASN A 703 20.43 -9.20 11.28
CA ASN A 703 20.94 -8.24 12.25
C ASN A 703 22.07 -7.41 11.62
N PRO A 704 22.51 -6.30 12.25
CA PRO A 704 23.58 -5.46 11.72
C PRO A 704 24.85 -6.25 11.36
N ALA A 705 25.23 -7.24 12.18
CA ALA A 705 26.46 -7.99 11.96
C ALA A 705 26.41 -8.92 10.74
N THR A 706 25.28 -9.58 10.51
CA THR A 706 25.06 -10.44 9.35
C THR A 706 24.92 -9.62 8.07
N TYR A 707 24.18 -8.51 8.11
CA TYR A 707 23.88 -7.71 6.93
C TYR A 707 25.12 -6.99 6.37
N THR A 708 25.92 -6.37 7.25
CA THR A 708 27.19 -5.72 6.88
C THR A 708 28.32 -6.72 6.56
N GLY A 709 28.09 -8.01 6.84
CA GLY A 709 29.08 -9.06 6.63
C GLY A 709 30.24 -9.05 7.63
N VAL A 710 30.17 -8.26 8.71
CA VAL A 710 31.19 -8.29 9.78
C VAL A 710 31.13 -9.59 10.60
N PHE A 711 30.01 -10.30 10.60
CA PHE A 711 29.88 -11.54 11.35
C PHE A 711 30.74 -12.69 10.81
N THR A 712 30.97 -12.76 9.50
CA THR A 712 31.80 -13.80 8.89
C THR A 712 33.25 -13.79 9.40
N PRO A 713 34.01 -12.67 9.34
CA PRO A 713 35.37 -12.65 9.88
C PRO A 713 35.41 -12.87 11.40
N ILE A 714 34.36 -12.48 12.15
CA ILE A 714 34.24 -12.81 13.58
C ILE A 714 34.14 -14.33 13.77
N ARG A 715 33.28 -15.02 13.01
CA ARG A 715 33.16 -16.49 13.11
C ARG A 715 34.43 -17.22 12.68
N GLU A 716 35.13 -16.73 11.67
CA GLU A 716 36.43 -17.26 11.24
C GLU A 716 37.49 -17.10 12.31
N LEU A 717 37.51 -15.97 13.02
CA LEU A 717 38.38 -15.75 14.17
C LEU A 717 38.11 -16.78 15.27
N PHE A 718 36.84 -16.99 15.63
CA PHE A 718 36.45 -17.99 16.64
C PHE A 718 36.82 -19.42 16.24
N GLY A 719 36.62 -19.79 14.97
CA GLY A 719 37.03 -21.11 14.46
C GLY A 719 38.54 -21.34 14.45
N ARG A 720 39.35 -20.27 14.52
CA ARG A 720 40.82 -20.37 14.56
C ARG A 720 41.40 -20.42 15.98
N LEU A 721 40.59 -20.24 17.03
CA LEU A 721 41.06 -20.28 18.41
C LEU A 721 41.60 -21.67 18.78
N PRO A 722 42.62 -21.77 19.67
CA PRO A 722 43.17 -23.05 20.10
C PRO A 722 42.11 -24.00 20.67
N GLU A 723 41.22 -23.48 21.53
CA GLU A 723 40.13 -24.27 22.15
C GLU A 723 39.13 -24.78 21.11
N SER A 724 38.79 -23.95 20.12
CA SER A 724 37.94 -24.34 18.99
C SER A 724 38.58 -25.45 18.15
N ARG A 725 39.87 -25.32 17.84
CA ARG A 725 40.62 -26.33 17.07
C ARG A 725 40.69 -27.66 17.80
N ALA A 726 40.93 -27.63 19.12
CA ALA A 726 40.96 -28.83 19.96
C ALA A 726 39.60 -29.57 19.96
N ARG A 727 38.48 -28.83 19.89
CA ARG A 727 37.12 -29.38 19.83
C ARG A 727 36.62 -29.66 18.39
N GLY A 728 37.45 -29.44 17.36
CA GLY A 728 37.04 -29.59 15.95
C GLY A 728 36.00 -28.57 15.47
N TYR A 729 35.85 -27.45 16.18
CA TYR A 729 34.89 -26.41 15.83
C TYR A 729 35.42 -25.53 14.69
N THR A 730 34.58 -25.34 13.67
CA THR A 730 34.84 -24.43 12.55
C THR A 730 33.94 -23.20 12.65
N ALA A 731 34.09 -22.25 11.72
CA ALA A 731 33.25 -21.06 11.64
C ALA A 731 31.73 -21.36 11.50
N SER A 732 31.35 -22.58 11.09
CA SER A 732 29.95 -23.00 11.01
C SER A 732 29.31 -23.19 12.40
N ARG A 733 30.08 -23.66 13.39
CA ARG A 733 29.61 -23.85 14.78
C ARG A 733 29.13 -22.53 15.38
N PHE A 734 29.85 -21.44 15.11
CA PHE A 734 29.52 -20.11 15.59
C PHE A 734 28.44 -19.39 14.77
N SER A 735 27.82 -20.07 13.80
CA SER A 735 26.67 -19.55 13.05
C SER A 735 25.37 -19.95 13.74
N PHE A 736 24.57 -18.98 14.18
CA PHE A 736 23.23 -19.26 14.68
C PHE A 736 22.26 -19.74 13.57
N ASN A 737 22.63 -19.62 12.29
CA ASN A 737 21.83 -20.08 11.15
C ASN A 737 22.04 -21.57 10.80
N VAL A 738 23.04 -22.24 11.39
CA VAL A 738 23.45 -23.59 11.01
C VAL A 738 23.30 -24.54 12.20
N LYS A 739 22.81 -25.76 11.95
CA LYS A 739 22.75 -26.82 12.96
C LYS A 739 24.15 -27.16 13.46
N GLY A 740 24.27 -27.39 14.76
CA GLY A 740 25.53 -27.78 15.40
C GLY A 740 25.86 -26.94 16.63
N GLY A 741 25.89 -25.61 16.52
CA GLY A 741 26.20 -24.72 17.66
C GLY A 741 25.05 -23.83 18.13
N ARG A 742 24.00 -23.68 17.33
CA ARG A 742 22.81 -22.91 17.69
C ARG A 742 21.97 -23.61 18.77
N CYS A 743 21.10 -22.86 19.44
CA CYS A 743 20.07 -23.43 20.28
C CYS A 743 19.00 -24.10 19.40
N GLU A 744 18.70 -25.38 19.64
CA GLU A 744 17.73 -26.13 18.82
C GLU A 744 16.27 -25.78 19.16
N THR A 745 15.97 -25.20 20.33
CA THR A 745 14.59 -24.83 20.70
C THR A 745 14.09 -23.61 19.94
N CYS A 746 14.89 -22.56 19.82
CA CYS A 746 14.57 -21.38 19.01
C CYS A 746 15.20 -21.43 17.61
N GLU A 747 15.84 -22.55 17.25
CA GLU A 747 16.62 -22.69 16.02
C GLU A 747 17.63 -21.57 15.74
N GLY A 748 18.18 -20.96 16.80
CA GLY A 748 19.14 -19.86 16.71
C GLY A 748 18.55 -18.45 16.66
N ASP A 749 17.23 -18.30 16.71
CA ASP A 749 16.58 -16.98 16.70
C ASP A 749 16.79 -16.24 18.03
N GLY A 750 16.87 -16.99 19.14
CA GLY A 750 16.99 -16.48 20.51
C GLY A 750 15.64 -16.12 21.15
N GLU A 751 14.63 -15.93 20.32
CA GLU A 751 13.25 -15.61 20.69
C GLU A 751 12.29 -16.62 20.05
N ILE A 752 11.08 -16.72 20.59
CA ILE A 752 9.99 -17.55 20.08
C ILE A 752 8.83 -16.61 19.76
N ARG A 753 8.30 -16.71 18.54
CA ARG A 753 7.14 -15.91 18.13
C ARG A 753 5.86 -16.55 18.66
N ILE A 754 5.10 -15.77 19.42
CA ILE A 754 3.77 -16.14 19.91
C ILE A 754 2.73 -15.44 19.03
N ALA A 755 1.88 -16.22 18.38
CA ALA A 755 0.82 -15.70 17.53
C ALA A 755 -0.34 -15.19 18.40
N MET A 756 -0.74 -13.93 18.20
CA MET A 756 -1.81 -13.29 18.96
C MET A 756 -3.05 -13.12 18.07
N HIS A 757 -4.25 -13.32 18.63
CA HIS A 757 -5.49 -13.26 17.84
C HIS A 757 -5.95 -11.83 17.52
N PHE A 758 -5.80 -10.90 18.47
CA PHE A 758 -6.30 -9.52 18.38
C PHE A 758 -5.21 -8.46 18.51
N LEU A 759 -4.06 -8.82 19.07
CA LEU A 759 -2.88 -7.98 19.20
C LEU A 759 -1.84 -8.40 18.15
N PRO A 760 -0.87 -7.54 17.81
CA PRO A 760 0.27 -7.96 17.01
C PRO A 760 1.00 -9.15 17.65
N ASP A 761 1.56 -10.04 16.81
CA ASP A 761 2.43 -11.12 17.27
C ASP A 761 3.58 -10.57 18.12
N VAL A 762 3.90 -11.27 19.20
CA VAL A 762 4.96 -10.88 20.14
C VAL A 762 6.08 -11.91 20.12
N TYR A 763 7.32 -11.43 20.28
CA TYR A 763 8.49 -12.27 20.46
C TYR A 763 8.83 -12.37 21.94
N VAL A 764 8.92 -13.58 22.47
CA VAL A 764 9.31 -13.85 23.86
C VAL A 764 10.68 -14.52 23.87
N LEU A 765 11.50 -14.21 24.87
CA LEU A 765 12.82 -14.81 25.01
C LEU A 765 12.73 -16.34 25.08
N CYS A 766 13.61 -17.03 24.36
CA CYS A 766 13.65 -18.49 24.40
C CYS A 766 14.08 -18.97 25.79
N GLU A 767 13.19 -19.69 26.48
CA GLU A 767 13.42 -20.21 27.84
C GLU A 767 14.70 -21.06 27.97
N LYS A 768 15.06 -21.80 26.92
CA LYS A 768 16.23 -22.72 26.95
C LYS A 768 17.58 -22.01 26.87
N CYS A 769 17.68 -20.97 26.03
CA CYS A 769 18.94 -20.25 25.83
C CYS A 769 18.95 -18.86 26.45
N MET A 770 17.82 -18.39 27.00
CA MET A 770 17.63 -17.06 27.55
C MET A 770 18.08 -15.97 26.57
N GLY A 771 17.66 -16.06 25.30
CA GLY A 771 18.06 -15.10 24.26
C GLY A 771 19.46 -15.30 23.67
N LYS A 772 20.27 -16.23 24.18
CA LYS A 772 21.69 -16.34 23.78
C LYS A 772 21.93 -16.91 22.39
N ARG A 773 20.92 -17.48 21.73
CA ARG A 773 20.96 -18.11 20.38
C ARG A 773 21.82 -19.37 20.22
N TYR A 774 22.72 -19.67 21.16
CA TYR A 774 23.65 -20.81 21.09
C TYR A 774 23.43 -21.84 22.20
N ASN A 775 23.93 -23.05 21.98
CA ASN A 775 24.06 -24.04 23.05
C ASN A 775 25.26 -23.71 23.96
N PHE A 776 25.26 -24.34 25.14
CA PHE A 776 26.25 -24.09 26.17
C PHE A 776 27.69 -24.38 25.68
N GLU A 777 27.90 -25.49 24.97
CA GLU A 777 29.25 -25.89 24.53
C GLU A 777 29.88 -24.91 23.53
N THR A 778 29.05 -24.17 22.78
CA THR A 778 29.52 -23.12 21.87
C THR A 778 29.87 -21.83 22.61
N LEU A 779 29.18 -21.54 23.72
CA LEU A 779 29.40 -20.35 24.54
C LEU A 779 30.62 -20.47 25.48
N ASP A 780 31.15 -21.68 25.68
CA ASP A 780 32.41 -21.93 26.38
C ASP A 780 33.63 -21.30 25.69
N ILE A 781 33.57 -21.13 24.37
CA ILE A 781 34.68 -20.57 23.61
C ILE A 781 34.68 -19.05 23.74
N ALA A 782 35.82 -18.49 24.18
CA ALA A 782 35.97 -17.06 24.42
C ALA A 782 37.16 -16.49 23.65
N TYR A 783 36.95 -15.32 23.05
CA TYR A 783 38.03 -14.48 22.52
C TYR A 783 38.20 -13.28 23.46
N ARG A 784 39.41 -13.10 24.01
CA ARG A 784 39.72 -12.04 24.99
C ARG A 784 38.70 -11.97 26.15
N GLY A 785 38.34 -13.15 26.69
CA GLY A 785 37.39 -13.26 27.79
C GLY A 785 35.92 -13.03 27.43
N ARG A 786 35.57 -12.91 26.14
CA ARG A 786 34.19 -12.73 25.66
C ARG A 786 33.79 -13.84 24.69
N ASN A 787 32.65 -14.47 24.93
CA ASN A 787 32.09 -15.46 24.00
C ASN A 787 31.34 -14.81 22.83
N ILE A 788 30.91 -15.63 21.87
CA ILE A 788 30.28 -15.14 20.63
C ILE A 788 28.97 -14.36 20.89
N HIS A 789 28.17 -14.76 21.88
CA HIS A 789 26.95 -14.06 22.25
C HIS A 789 27.26 -12.71 22.88
N GLN A 790 28.23 -12.65 23.79
CA GLN A 790 28.64 -11.39 24.42
C GLN A 790 29.20 -10.40 23.40
N ILE A 791 29.90 -10.87 22.35
CA ILE A 791 30.34 -10.02 21.25
C ILE A 791 29.15 -9.52 20.42
N LEU A 792 28.17 -10.38 20.14
CA LEU A 792 26.94 -9.94 19.47
C LEU A 792 26.12 -8.95 20.31
N ALA A 793 26.23 -8.98 21.63
CA ALA A 793 25.58 -8.04 22.54
C ALA A 793 26.33 -6.69 22.68
N MET A 794 27.56 -6.57 22.17
CA MET A 794 28.30 -5.31 22.18
C MET A 794 27.64 -4.31 21.24
N THR A 795 27.66 -3.04 21.64
CA THR A 795 27.37 -1.91 20.75
C THR A 795 28.43 -1.82 19.64
N VAL A 796 28.10 -1.16 18.53
CA VAL A 796 29.06 -0.91 17.45
C VAL A 796 30.29 -0.15 17.97
N GLU A 797 30.09 0.83 18.86
CA GLU A 797 31.17 1.61 19.50
C GLU A 797 32.12 0.71 20.31
N GLU A 798 31.57 -0.11 21.22
CA GLU A 798 32.36 -1.06 22.02
C GLU A 798 33.09 -2.08 21.14
N ALA A 799 32.41 -2.61 20.12
CA ALA A 799 32.98 -3.58 19.21
C ALA A 799 34.11 -2.97 18.37
N LEU A 800 33.98 -1.70 17.95
CA LEU A 800 35.00 -1.00 17.18
C LEU A 800 36.32 -0.90 17.97
N GLU A 801 36.23 -0.52 19.25
CA GLU A 801 37.40 -0.47 20.13
C GLU A 801 37.93 -1.88 20.45
N PHE A 802 37.06 -2.85 20.70
CA PHE A 802 37.43 -4.24 20.98
C PHE A 802 38.20 -4.90 19.81
N PHE A 803 37.78 -4.62 18.58
CA PHE A 803 38.38 -5.17 17.34
C PHE A 803 39.37 -4.24 16.65
N LYS A 804 39.87 -3.18 17.31
CA LYS A 804 40.77 -2.18 16.71
C LYS A 804 42.02 -2.75 16.03
N ASN A 805 42.50 -3.93 16.47
CA ASN A 805 43.68 -4.60 15.93
C ASN A 805 43.38 -5.55 14.74
N ILE A 806 42.12 -5.67 14.31
CA ILE A 806 41.72 -6.55 13.20
C ILE A 806 41.08 -5.68 12.09
N PRO A 807 41.88 -5.20 11.11
CA PRO A 807 41.42 -4.23 10.11
C PRO A 807 40.18 -4.67 9.33
N ALA A 808 40.06 -5.96 9.00
CA ALA A 808 38.91 -6.50 8.27
C ALA A 808 37.58 -6.36 9.02
N ILE A 809 37.62 -6.38 10.36
CA ILE A 809 36.45 -6.16 11.23
C ILE A 809 36.30 -4.66 11.50
N LYS A 810 37.38 -4.00 11.93
CA LYS A 810 37.41 -2.57 12.26
C LYS A 810 36.82 -1.70 11.14
N ASN A 811 37.23 -1.91 9.88
CA ASN A 811 36.78 -1.07 8.78
C ASN A 811 35.26 -1.15 8.55
N ARG A 812 34.64 -2.32 8.79
CA ARG A 812 33.17 -2.49 8.67
C ARG A 812 32.42 -1.92 9.86
N LEU A 813 33.01 -1.99 11.06
CA LEU A 813 32.44 -1.36 12.25
C LEU A 813 32.55 0.17 12.18
N GLN A 814 33.64 0.68 11.59
CA GLN A 814 33.83 2.11 11.39
C GLN A 814 32.75 2.69 10.48
N THR A 815 32.35 1.98 9.40
CA THR A 815 31.27 2.50 8.54
C THR A 815 29.93 2.53 9.25
N LEU A 816 29.62 1.55 10.11
CA LEU A 816 28.43 1.60 10.98
C LEU A 816 28.48 2.78 11.96
N HIS A 817 29.64 3.03 12.55
CA HIS A 817 29.85 4.18 13.43
C HIS A 817 29.70 5.51 12.69
N ASP A 818 30.31 5.64 11.50
CA ASP A 818 30.31 6.86 10.68
C ASP A 818 28.89 7.25 10.23
N VAL A 819 27.99 6.29 10.01
CA VAL A 819 26.57 6.54 9.69
C VAL A 819 25.70 6.84 10.92
N GLY A 820 26.30 6.98 12.11
CA GLY A 820 25.59 7.33 13.34
C GLY A 820 24.93 6.16 14.06
N LEU A 821 25.34 4.92 13.78
CA LEU A 821 24.79 3.71 14.43
C LEU A 821 25.74 3.17 15.51
N SER A 822 26.45 4.04 16.23
CA SER A 822 27.37 3.64 17.30
C SER A 822 26.68 2.85 18.42
N TYR A 823 25.40 3.15 18.68
CA TYR A 823 24.63 2.66 19.81
C TYR A 823 23.94 1.30 19.61
N ILE A 824 23.72 0.86 18.37
CA ILE A 824 23.03 -0.41 18.11
C ILE A 824 23.95 -1.58 18.47
N THR A 825 23.38 -2.70 18.90
CA THR A 825 24.17 -3.91 19.15
C THR A 825 24.37 -4.71 17.87
N LEU A 826 25.50 -5.40 17.76
CA LEU A 826 25.85 -6.20 16.57
C LEU A 826 24.80 -7.28 16.24
N GLY A 827 24.23 -7.89 17.27
CA GLY A 827 23.26 -8.98 17.20
C GLY A 827 21.80 -8.54 17.25
N GLN A 828 21.51 -7.24 17.34
CA GLN A 828 20.14 -6.70 17.42
C GLN A 828 19.27 -7.24 16.29
N SER A 829 18.08 -7.74 16.64
CA SER A 829 17.12 -8.26 15.67
C SER A 829 16.76 -7.18 14.64
N SER A 830 16.74 -7.53 13.36
CA SER A 830 16.32 -6.58 12.31
C SER A 830 14.86 -6.15 12.43
N VAL A 831 14.04 -6.93 13.15
CA VAL A 831 12.62 -6.65 13.37
C VAL A 831 12.44 -5.50 14.36
N THR A 832 13.44 -5.24 15.20
CA THR A 832 13.42 -4.14 16.19
C THR A 832 14.16 -2.90 15.72
N LEU A 833 14.72 -2.89 14.51
CA LEU A 833 15.33 -1.70 13.91
C LEU A 833 14.24 -0.82 13.30
N SER A 834 14.34 0.49 13.50
CA SER A 834 13.55 1.48 12.78
C SER A 834 13.88 1.48 11.28
N GLY A 835 12.98 2.04 10.46
CA GLY A 835 13.21 2.19 9.01
C GLY A 835 14.49 2.98 8.69
N GLY A 836 14.73 4.08 9.41
CA GLY A 836 15.95 4.88 9.28
C GLY A 836 17.22 4.16 9.76
N GLU A 837 17.17 3.34 10.81
CA GLU A 837 18.31 2.50 11.21
C GLU A 837 18.60 1.43 10.16
N ALA A 838 17.57 0.76 9.65
CA ALA A 838 17.71 -0.22 8.58
C ALA A 838 18.34 0.40 7.32
N GLN A 839 17.90 1.59 6.93
CA GLN A 839 18.47 2.35 5.82
C GLN A 839 19.95 2.70 6.05
N ARG A 840 20.30 3.18 7.25
CA ARG A 840 21.70 3.48 7.61
C ARG A 840 22.60 2.24 7.64
N VAL A 841 22.09 1.07 8.06
CA VAL A 841 22.83 -0.20 7.97
C VAL A 841 23.12 -0.57 6.50
N LYS A 842 22.18 -0.33 5.58
CA LYS A 842 22.39 -0.51 4.13
C LYS A 842 23.46 0.44 3.60
N LEU A 843 23.40 1.71 4.00
CA LEU A 843 24.40 2.72 3.65
C LEU A 843 25.80 2.34 4.14
N ALA A 844 25.93 1.87 5.38
CA ALA A 844 27.19 1.42 5.96
C ALA A 844 27.83 0.25 5.19
N LYS A 845 27.00 -0.67 4.67
CA LYS A 845 27.47 -1.78 3.82
C LYS A 845 28.05 -1.28 2.51
N GLU A 846 27.40 -0.30 1.87
CA GLU A 846 27.87 0.28 0.61
C GLU A 846 29.16 1.08 0.80
N LEU A 847 29.28 1.85 1.88
CA LEU A 847 30.53 2.54 2.25
C LEU A 847 31.70 1.59 2.51
N SER A 848 31.41 0.38 3.00
CA SER A 848 32.44 -0.63 3.25
C SER A 848 32.93 -1.33 1.97
N SER A 849 32.21 -1.15 0.87
CA SER A 849 32.53 -1.74 -0.43
C SER A 849 33.49 -0.84 -1.20
N ARG A 850 34.30 -1.41 -2.10
CA ARG A 850 35.17 -0.60 -2.97
C ARG A 850 34.32 0.14 -3.99
N GLY A 851 34.27 1.47 -3.89
CA GLY A 851 33.59 2.32 -4.86
C GLY A 851 34.33 2.38 -6.19
N THR A 852 33.58 2.45 -7.28
CA THR A 852 34.10 2.62 -8.65
C THR A 852 34.16 4.09 -9.08
N GLY A 853 33.57 4.98 -8.29
CA GLY A 853 33.39 6.40 -8.62
C GLY A 853 32.36 6.64 -9.72
N ARG A 854 31.60 5.61 -10.12
CA ARG A 854 30.55 5.66 -11.15
C ARG A 854 29.25 5.01 -10.69
N THR A 855 29.04 4.95 -9.38
CA THR A 855 27.81 4.39 -8.80
C THR A 855 26.74 5.48 -8.64
N LEU A 856 25.49 5.15 -8.98
CA LEU A 856 24.31 5.96 -8.69
C LEU A 856 23.65 5.46 -7.40
N TYR A 857 23.60 6.30 -6.38
CA TYR A 857 22.88 6.06 -5.13
C TYR A 857 21.54 6.80 -5.15
N ILE A 858 20.47 6.09 -4.82
CA ILE A 858 19.15 6.64 -4.60
C ILE A 858 18.78 6.41 -3.15
N LEU A 859 18.38 7.48 -2.45
CA LEU A 859 17.89 7.42 -1.08
C LEU A 859 16.51 8.05 -0.99
N ASP A 860 15.57 7.33 -0.40
CA ASP A 860 14.21 7.82 -0.13
C ASP A 860 14.12 8.30 1.32
N GLU A 861 13.89 9.61 1.49
CA GLU A 861 13.76 10.32 2.78
C GLU A 861 14.80 9.86 3.84
N PRO A 862 16.11 10.01 3.58
CA PRO A 862 17.12 9.51 4.51
C PRO A 862 17.20 10.26 5.84
N THR A 863 16.51 11.39 6.00
CA THR A 863 16.42 12.14 7.26
C THR A 863 15.25 11.73 8.15
N THR A 864 14.41 10.79 7.72
CA THR A 864 13.31 10.27 8.52
C THR A 864 13.79 9.85 9.91
N GLY A 865 13.24 10.50 10.94
CA GLY A 865 13.55 10.26 12.35
C GLY A 865 14.95 10.62 12.81
N LEU A 866 15.62 11.53 12.10
CA LEU A 866 16.93 12.03 12.50
C LEU A 866 16.82 13.39 13.18
N HIS A 867 17.49 13.51 14.32
CA HIS A 867 17.76 14.79 14.95
C HIS A 867 18.69 15.63 14.05
N PRO A 868 18.62 16.98 14.04
CA PRO A 868 19.52 17.81 13.21
C PRO A 868 21.02 17.49 13.35
N ALA A 869 21.49 17.11 14.54
CA ALA A 869 22.85 16.63 14.74
C ALA A 869 23.15 15.35 13.93
N ASP A 870 22.21 14.41 13.86
CA ASP A 870 22.33 13.18 13.09
C ASP A 870 22.23 13.44 11.58
N ILE A 871 21.40 14.43 11.17
CA ILE A 871 21.34 14.90 9.77
C ILE A 871 22.71 15.43 9.33
N GLN A 872 23.42 16.17 10.18
CA GLN A 872 24.78 16.62 9.88
C GLN A 872 25.73 15.45 9.64
N HIS A 873 25.66 14.39 10.45
CA HIS A 873 26.47 13.18 10.26
C HIS A 873 26.13 12.48 8.93
N LEU A 874 24.85 12.32 8.63
CA LEU A 874 24.37 11.76 7.36
C LEU A 874 24.89 12.58 6.17
N LEU A 875 24.76 13.91 6.21
CA LEU A 875 25.25 14.79 5.14
C LEU A 875 26.76 14.64 4.93
N ASN A 876 27.55 14.48 5.99
CA ASN A 876 28.99 14.23 5.87
C ASN A 876 29.26 12.91 5.11
N VAL A 877 28.47 11.88 5.39
CA VAL A 877 28.56 10.58 4.70
C VAL A 877 28.15 10.69 3.23
N LEU A 878 27.03 11.35 2.92
CA LEU A 878 26.57 11.54 1.55
C LEU A 878 27.57 12.35 0.72
N ASN A 879 28.11 13.42 1.30
CA ASN A 879 29.17 14.21 0.65
C ASN A 879 30.41 13.37 0.38
N ARG A 880 30.83 12.52 1.31
CA ARG A 880 31.96 11.60 1.10
C ARG A 880 31.72 10.63 -0.06
N LEU A 881 30.49 10.16 -0.29
CA LEU A 881 30.15 9.35 -1.47
C LEU A 881 30.28 10.15 -2.77
N VAL A 882 29.78 11.40 -2.77
CA VAL A 882 29.86 12.30 -3.92
C VAL A 882 31.31 12.68 -4.23
N ASP A 883 32.13 12.95 -3.21
CA ASP A 883 33.54 13.31 -3.36
C ASP A 883 34.40 12.17 -3.93
N GLN A 884 33.93 10.91 -3.83
CA GLN A 884 34.52 9.76 -4.51
C GLN A 884 34.15 9.67 -5.99
N GLY A 885 33.38 10.62 -6.53
CA GLY A 885 32.91 10.68 -7.91
C GLY A 885 31.51 10.10 -8.14
N ASN A 886 30.89 9.52 -7.11
CA ASN A 886 29.56 8.91 -7.25
C ASN A 886 28.46 9.97 -7.38
N THR A 887 27.30 9.54 -7.88
CA THR A 887 26.11 10.39 -7.95
C THR A 887 25.15 10.00 -6.84
N VAL A 888 24.64 10.98 -6.10
CA VAL A 888 23.69 10.74 -5.01
C VAL A 888 22.42 11.52 -5.30
N ILE A 889 21.30 10.81 -5.42
CA ILE A 889 19.96 11.38 -5.56
C ILE A 889 19.19 11.09 -4.27
N VAL A 890 18.68 12.14 -3.64
CA VAL A 890 17.86 12.03 -2.43
C VAL A 890 16.46 12.55 -2.71
N ILE A 891 15.42 11.84 -2.27
CA ILE A 891 14.06 12.37 -2.19
C ILE A 891 13.91 12.96 -0.80
N GLU A 892 13.66 14.26 -0.69
CA GLU A 892 13.64 14.93 0.61
C GLU A 892 12.65 16.09 0.72
N HIS A 893 12.24 16.27 1.97
CA HIS A 893 11.42 17.37 2.47
C HIS A 893 12.20 18.21 3.49
N ASN A 894 13.25 17.65 4.11
CA ASN A 894 14.03 18.33 5.12
C ASN A 894 14.87 19.47 4.51
N LEU A 895 14.62 20.69 5.00
CA LEU A 895 15.24 21.89 4.49
C LEU A 895 16.77 21.94 4.67
N ASP A 896 17.33 21.28 5.70
CA ASP A 896 18.77 21.23 5.91
C ASP A 896 19.48 20.37 4.85
N VAL A 897 18.84 19.32 4.35
CA VAL A 897 19.36 18.55 3.22
C VAL A 897 19.21 19.33 1.92
N ILE A 898 18.02 19.89 1.70
CA ILE A 898 17.70 20.64 0.49
C ILE A 898 18.67 21.83 0.31
N LYS A 899 18.93 22.61 1.37
CA LYS A 899 19.86 23.75 1.31
C LYS A 899 21.32 23.32 1.13
N THR A 900 21.67 22.08 1.45
CA THR A 900 23.03 21.53 1.31
C THR A 900 23.26 20.89 -0.07
N ALA A 901 22.19 20.54 -0.80
CA ALA A 901 22.28 19.92 -2.11
C ALA A 901 22.96 20.80 -3.17
N ASP A 902 23.59 20.19 -4.16
CA ASP A 902 24.22 20.89 -5.27
C ASP A 902 23.19 21.26 -6.36
N TRP A 903 22.15 20.43 -6.50
CA TRP A 903 21.08 20.59 -7.48
C TRP A 903 19.74 20.16 -6.89
N ILE A 904 18.66 20.84 -7.28
CA ILE A 904 17.30 20.55 -6.88
C ILE A 904 16.42 20.32 -8.11
N ILE A 905 15.53 19.34 -8.02
CA ILE A 905 14.40 19.15 -8.94
C ILE A 905 13.12 19.23 -8.11
N ASP A 906 12.34 20.29 -8.28
CA ASP A 906 11.09 20.51 -7.56
C ASP A 906 9.89 20.00 -8.39
N VAL A 907 9.14 19.05 -7.83
CA VAL A 907 8.01 18.37 -8.50
C VAL A 907 6.69 18.81 -7.87
N GLY A 908 5.72 19.22 -8.67
CA GLY A 908 4.47 19.80 -8.20
C GLY A 908 3.59 20.32 -9.34
N PRO A 909 2.88 21.45 -9.16
CA PRO A 909 2.88 22.33 -7.97
C PRO A 909 2.11 21.75 -6.77
N GLU A 910 1.12 20.88 -7.02
CA GLU A 910 0.30 20.25 -5.97
C GLU A 910 0.49 18.72 -5.94
N GLY A 911 -0.25 18.03 -5.06
CA GLY A 911 -0.30 16.56 -5.01
C GLY A 911 -1.38 15.96 -5.91
N GLY A 912 -1.23 14.67 -6.26
CA GLY A 912 -2.23 13.93 -7.05
C GLY A 912 -2.39 14.50 -8.46
N ALA A 913 -3.64 14.70 -8.91
CA ALA A 913 -3.95 15.19 -10.24
C ALA A 913 -3.45 16.63 -10.52
N GLY A 914 -3.28 17.44 -9.47
CA GLY A 914 -2.70 18.79 -9.57
C GLY A 914 -1.17 18.82 -9.64
N GLY A 915 -0.52 17.65 -9.55
CA GLY A 915 0.94 17.50 -9.55
C GLY A 915 1.49 16.87 -10.83
N GLY A 916 2.65 16.23 -10.70
CA GLY A 916 3.26 15.46 -11.77
C GLY A 916 3.96 16.29 -12.84
N ARG A 917 4.33 17.54 -12.52
CA ARG A 917 5.13 18.43 -13.38
C ARG A 917 6.41 18.85 -12.66
N ILE A 918 7.45 19.19 -13.42
CA ILE A 918 8.61 19.89 -12.86
C ILE A 918 8.24 21.35 -12.73
N VAL A 919 8.23 21.86 -11.50
CA VAL A 919 7.97 23.27 -11.19
C VAL A 919 9.19 24.11 -11.53
N THR A 920 10.36 23.67 -11.05
CA THR A 920 11.65 24.31 -11.32
C THR A 920 12.79 23.33 -11.07
N CYS A 921 13.94 23.57 -11.68
CA CYS A 921 15.17 22.84 -11.42
C CYS A 921 16.35 23.81 -11.44
N GLY A 922 17.32 23.59 -10.56
CA GLY A 922 18.39 24.56 -10.38
C GLY A 922 19.24 24.31 -9.14
N ARG A 923 20.13 25.25 -8.87
CA ARG A 923 20.76 25.36 -7.54
C ARG A 923 19.71 25.78 -6.50
N PRO A 924 19.93 25.49 -5.20
CA PRO A 924 19.05 25.95 -4.12
C PRO A 924 18.68 27.43 -4.21
N GLU A 925 19.63 28.30 -4.54
CA GLU A 925 19.41 29.74 -4.66
C GLU A 925 18.45 30.07 -5.83
N SER A 926 18.60 29.39 -6.97
CA SER A 926 17.72 29.59 -8.13
C SER A 926 16.29 29.08 -7.88
N VAL A 927 16.14 27.98 -7.14
CA VAL A 927 14.82 27.46 -6.74
C VAL A 927 14.15 28.40 -5.74
N ALA A 928 14.90 28.98 -4.81
CA ALA A 928 14.40 29.95 -3.83
C ALA A 928 13.82 31.23 -4.48
N ASP A 929 14.33 31.62 -5.64
CA ASP A 929 13.83 32.76 -6.40
C ASP A 929 12.59 32.46 -7.27
N THR A 930 12.13 31.20 -7.33
CA THR A 930 10.96 30.82 -8.12
C THR A 930 9.67 30.95 -7.29
N PRO A 931 8.76 31.91 -7.57
CA PRO A 931 7.60 32.18 -6.71
C PRO A 931 6.55 31.07 -6.67
N VAL A 932 6.45 30.27 -7.74
CA VAL A 932 5.50 29.16 -7.87
C VAL A 932 5.95 27.92 -7.08
N SER A 933 7.24 27.84 -6.72
CA SER A 933 7.78 26.72 -5.94
C SER A 933 7.43 26.89 -4.47
N HIS A 934 6.62 25.96 -3.93
CA HIS A 934 6.40 25.87 -2.49
C HIS A 934 7.73 25.66 -1.76
N THR A 935 8.59 24.79 -2.29
CA THR A 935 9.92 24.54 -1.73
C THR A 935 10.76 25.83 -1.72
N GLY A 936 10.79 26.57 -2.82
CA GLY A 936 11.50 27.83 -2.96
C GLY A 936 11.09 28.87 -1.90
N ARG A 937 9.79 28.95 -1.59
CA ARG A 937 9.26 29.87 -0.57
C ARG A 937 9.84 29.64 0.82
N PHE A 938 9.98 28.39 1.25
CA PHE A 938 10.57 28.04 2.55
C PHE A 938 12.10 28.12 2.50
N LEU A 939 12.70 27.67 1.41
CA LEU A 939 14.15 27.68 1.21
C LEU A 939 14.72 29.11 1.24
N LYS A 940 13.98 30.10 0.73
CA LYS A 940 14.37 31.52 0.78
C LYS A 940 14.54 32.09 2.19
N GLN A 941 13.88 31.51 3.20
CA GLN A 941 13.95 32.01 4.58
C GLN A 941 15.21 31.57 5.33
N ILE A 942 15.91 30.55 4.80
CA ILE A 942 17.02 29.87 5.47
C ILE A 942 18.35 29.95 4.71
N LEU A 943 18.33 30.44 3.46
CA LEU A 943 19.52 30.66 2.62
C LEU A 943 20.20 32.00 2.89
#